data_AF-A0A9E6RJW4-F1
#
_entry.id   AF-A0A9E6RJW4-F1
#
_cell.length_a   1.000
_cell.length_b   1.000
_cell.length_c   1.000
_cell.angle_alpha   90.00
_cell.angle_beta   90.00
_cell.angle_gamma   90.00
#
_symmetry.space_group_name_H-M   'P 1'
#
loop_
_entity.id
_entity.type
_entity.pdbx_description
1 polymer ?
#
loop_
_entity_poly.entity_id
_entity_poly.type
_entity_poly.pdbx_seq_one_letter_code
_entity_poly.pdbx_strand_id
1 'polypeptide(L)'
;MPDTIDIPNVSDIHPTDTVVGTGSEAPNQDQLRLLQNSPGALSLDSAVYPNIFGVESFGLVGSHSAAFTFNLDYSWLSNNRDNTDYFTASFLNGTGGYTINITGTPVAGRFRVELGQGNDTLTGGTGDDWAVVSGTGSTLINLGAGLDNLIIAGLTSVSLSDTIEGGAGTDTLTFEAMVGTTAAINYTNVTGFEHLVFATQTGALDITLPQNVVSGPATMEIQGGTGSRAISFSTWSTSINVTTISATAPVSLSGGAADDTLRGGSAADSLSGGTGSDLLIPGSGTDTITTGAGADTITFSSESAANFDTITDLGTGDKIRIIGANFANGFSTATGNAGAGYTGKAWLSTDGLTLYGDVNNNGSSDFQITLSSPMVPANFTATGEVISWQAIPAVTLTVGTDSFTSFSPGPDIVNLGSVAHLTVVDTITAGVGDAPANADVLQLNTSGVTYTLQGANLPSITGLERIQTGLGGQYTVVVDADFLANNYDSTGRLTVAAAATTAFNQHFTLQGTPASGRFFSVVLPGITSSTNDTVIGSDGSDEVILNGLGTDSVNTGLGADTVFATLAQLSAADTLDGGSGTDTLVLTGGGTVNLGTFSKVTGFEVVRIADNGLSSAGLTLSNAFVTSAGGTVTLEMANISAVPVTFDASALTGSNRVIMTGASPVRVGI
;
A
#
# COMPACT_ATOMS: atom_id res chain seq x y z
N MET A 1 -59.73 6.06 -14.64
CA MET A 1 -58.84 5.78 -15.77
C MET A 1 -57.58 6.55 -15.50
N PRO A 2 -56.60 5.96 -14.83
CA PRO A 2 -55.26 6.39 -15.04
C PRO A 2 -54.54 5.29 -15.85
N ASP A 3 -53.24 5.13 -15.66
CA ASP A 3 -52.31 4.20 -16.32
C ASP A 3 -51.42 4.88 -17.36
N THR A 4 -51.97 5.63 -18.33
CA THR A 4 -51.14 6.55 -19.13
C THR A 4 -51.92 7.60 -19.90
N ILE A 5 -51.42 8.83 -19.93
CA ILE A 5 -51.88 9.92 -20.81
C ILE A 5 -50.74 10.30 -21.75
N ASP A 6 -50.95 10.03 -23.04
CA ASP A 6 -50.03 10.44 -24.09
C ASP A 6 -50.40 11.82 -24.64
N ILE A 7 -49.47 12.76 -24.53
CA ILE A 7 -49.64 14.12 -25.00
C ILE A 7 -48.90 14.27 -26.34
N PRO A 8 -49.59 14.64 -27.43
CA PRO A 8 -48.95 14.84 -28.73
C PRO A 8 -47.90 15.95 -28.65
N ASN A 9 -48.26 17.14 -28.16
CA ASN A 9 -47.33 18.26 -27.98
C ASN A 9 -47.51 18.88 -26.58
N VAL A 10 -46.44 19.42 -26.00
CA VAL A 10 -46.53 20.21 -24.76
C VAL A 10 -47.44 21.43 -24.87
N SER A 11 -47.63 21.98 -26.07
CA SER A 11 -48.61 23.06 -26.32
C SER A 11 -50.05 22.63 -26.09
N ASP A 12 -50.32 21.32 -26.04
CA ASP A 12 -51.65 20.76 -25.88
C ASP A 12 -52.07 20.68 -24.40
N ILE A 13 -51.18 21.02 -23.45
CA ILE A 13 -51.50 21.11 -22.04
C ILE A 13 -51.89 22.56 -21.69
N HIS A 14 -53.17 22.75 -21.35
CA HIS A 14 -53.72 24.04 -20.95
C HIS A 14 -54.06 24.09 -19.45
N PRO A 15 -53.99 25.28 -18.81
CA PRO A 15 -54.37 25.48 -17.40
C PRO A 15 -55.76 24.96 -16.99
N THR A 16 -56.67 24.86 -17.97
CA THR A 16 -58.05 24.40 -17.76
C THR A 16 -58.21 22.89 -17.89
N ASP A 17 -57.19 22.17 -18.36
CA ASP A 17 -57.25 20.73 -18.52
C ASP A 17 -57.39 20.05 -17.16
N THR A 18 -58.06 18.90 -17.15
CA THR A 18 -58.30 18.12 -15.93
C THR A 18 -57.70 16.74 -16.11
N VAL A 19 -56.73 16.41 -15.26
CA VAL A 19 -56.05 15.12 -15.23
C VAL A 19 -56.10 14.62 -13.80
N VAL A 20 -56.71 13.45 -13.59
CA VAL A 20 -56.95 12.89 -12.27
C VAL A 20 -56.41 11.47 -12.23
N GLY A 21 -55.27 11.31 -11.56
CA GLY A 21 -54.77 10.01 -11.14
C GLY A 21 -55.56 9.44 -9.96
N THR A 22 -55.44 8.14 -9.75
CA THR A 22 -56.12 7.44 -8.66
C THR A 22 -55.31 7.42 -7.36
N GLY A 23 -54.00 7.68 -7.42
CA GLY A 23 -53.11 7.91 -6.28
C GLY A 23 -53.11 6.80 -5.22
N SER A 24 -53.51 5.58 -5.58
CA SER A 24 -53.73 4.44 -4.67
C SER A 24 -53.08 3.14 -5.18
N GLU A 25 -52.33 3.20 -6.28
CA GLU A 25 -51.82 2.01 -6.97
C GLU A 25 -50.33 1.80 -6.66
N ALA A 26 -49.73 0.75 -7.24
CA ALA A 26 -48.27 0.51 -7.13
C ALA A 26 -47.48 1.66 -7.80
N PRO A 27 -46.18 1.87 -7.48
CA PRO A 27 -45.38 2.95 -8.06
C PRO A 27 -45.45 3.03 -9.60
N ASN A 28 -45.49 4.27 -10.12
CA ASN A 28 -45.44 4.61 -11.56
C ASN A 28 -46.62 4.13 -12.42
N GLN A 29 -47.80 3.92 -11.84
CA GLN A 29 -48.97 3.57 -12.66
C GLN A 29 -49.56 4.80 -13.33
N ASP A 30 -49.66 5.94 -12.66
CA ASP A 30 -50.34 7.10 -13.25
C ASP A 30 -49.35 7.96 -14.06
N GLN A 31 -49.14 7.63 -15.35
CA GLN A 31 -48.11 8.24 -16.19
C GLN A 31 -48.61 9.37 -17.10
N LEU A 32 -47.81 10.43 -17.23
CA LEU A 32 -47.92 11.43 -18.28
C LEU A 32 -46.75 11.29 -19.26
N ARG A 33 -47.02 11.05 -20.55
CA ARG A 33 -45.95 10.80 -21.54
C ARG A 33 -46.02 11.74 -22.74
N LEU A 34 -44.85 12.18 -23.20
CA LEU A 34 -44.73 13.01 -24.40
C LEU A 34 -44.47 12.16 -25.65
N LEU A 35 -45.22 12.41 -26.73
CA LEU A 35 -45.11 11.70 -28.01
C LEU A 35 -44.20 12.39 -29.03
N GLN A 36 -44.18 13.73 -29.07
CA GLN A 36 -43.51 14.45 -30.16
C GLN A 36 -42.03 14.76 -29.85
N ASN A 37 -41.17 14.28 -30.75
CA ASN A 37 -39.74 14.60 -30.80
C ASN A 37 -39.49 16.01 -31.38
N SER A 38 -39.89 17.06 -30.65
CA SER A 38 -39.63 18.46 -31.01
C SER A 38 -39.12 19.26 -29.81
N PRO A 39 -38.29 20.29 -30.03
CA PRO A 39 -37.85 21.14 -28.92
C PRO A 39 -39.03 21.83 -28.24
N GLY A 40 -38.99 21.92 -26.91
CA GLY A 40 -40.08 22.53 -26.15
C GLY A 40 -39.76 22.69 -24.66
N ALA A 41 -40.68 23.34 -23.96
CA ALA A 41 -40.63 23.49 -22.51
C ALA A 41 -42.01 23.22 -21.92
N LEU A 42 -42.05 22.47 -20.82
CA LEU A 42 -43.23 22.26 -19.99
C LEU A 42 -42.94 22.76 -18.59
N SER A 43 -43.85 23.56 -18.03
CA SER A 43 -43.78 24.04 -16.65
C SER A 43 -45.04 23.62 -15.92
N LEU A 44 -44.92 22.78 -14.89
CA LEU A 44 -46.05 22.37 -14.05
C LEU A 44 -45.95 23.05 -12.69
N ASP A 45 -46.96 23.86 -12.38
CA ASP A 45 -47.10 24.64 -11.16
C ASP A 45 -48.56 24.51 -10.69
N SER A 46 -48.78 24.29 -9.40
CA SER A 46 -50.12 24.15 -8.81
C SER A 46 -50.97 25.41 -8.97
N ALA A 47 -50.37 26.60 -9.08
CA ALA A 47 -51.08 27.85 -9.35
C ALA A 47 -51.58 27.96 -10.79
N VAL A 48 -50.88 27.34 -11.74
CA VAL A 48 -51.21 27.38 -13.17
C VAL A 48 -52.03 26.17 -13.60
N TYR A 49 -51.76 24.99 -13.02
CA TYR A 49 -52.41 23.71 -13.35
C TYR A 49 -53.03 23.05 -12.11
N PRO A 50 -54.02 23.70 -11.45
CA PRO A 50 -54.59 23.21 -10.19
C PRO A 50 -55.43 21.92 -10.35
N ASN A 51 -55.80 21.58 -11.58
CA ASN A 51 -56.67 20.44 -11.89
C ASN A 51 -55.90 19.20 -12.39
N ILE A 52 -54.56 19.21 -12.29
CA ILE A 52 -53.70 18.06 -12.56
C ILE A 52 -53.21 17.52 -11.21
N PHE A 53 -53.76 16.39 -10.76
CA PHE A 53 -53.43 15.78 -9.48
C PHE A 53 -53.43 14.24 -9.56
N GLY A 54 -52.65 13.59 -8.69
CA GLY A 54 -52.49 12.14 -8.65
C GLY A 54 -51.61 11.54 -9.77
N VAL A 55 -50.91 12.35 -10.57
CA VAL A 55 -49.91 11.85 -11.53
C VAL A 55 -48.66 11.39 -10.77
N GLU A 56 -48.11 10.24 -11.12
CA GLU A 56 -46.99 9.61 -10.42
C GLU A 56 -45.68 9.64 -11.21
N SER A 57 -45.77 9.71 -12.54
CA SER A 57 -44.57 9.84 -13.37
C SER A 57 -44.76 10.65 -14.64
N PHE A 58 -43.64 11.19 -15.12
CA PHE A 58 -43.50 11.79 -16.43
C PHE A 58 -42.45 11.02 -17.24
N GLY A 59 -42.70 10.83 -18.53
CA GLY A 59 -41.72 10.16 -19.39
C GLY A 59 -41.88 10.45 -20.88
N LEU A 60 -41.04 9.80 -21.68
CA LEU A 60 -41.02 9.94 -23.13
C LEU A 60 -41.49 8.65 -23.83
N VAL A 61 -42.28 8.78 -24.89
CA VAL A 61 -42.69 7.63 -25.73
C VAL A 61 -41.71 7.46 -26.89
N GLY A 62 -40.90 6.38 -26.88
CA GLY A 62 -39.93 6.11 -27.94
C GLY A 62 -38.70 7.04 -27.91
N SER A 63 -37.85 6.96 -28.93
CA SER A 63 -36.59 7.72 -28.98
C SER A 63 -36.83 9.20 -29.28
N HIS A 64 -36.40 10.05 -28.34
CA HIS A 64 -36.43 11.51 -28.48
C HIS A 64 -34.99 12.03 -28.60
N SER A 65 -34.74 12.92 -29.54
CA SER A 65 -33.43 13.52 -29.78
C SER A 65 -33.44 15.05 -29.67
N ALA A 66 -34.63 15.66 -29.59
CA ALA A 66 -34.80 17.08 -29.39
C ALA A 66 -34.55 17.47 -27.93
N ALA A 67 -33.97 18.66 -27.73
CA ALA A 67 -33.78 19.22 -26.40
C ALA A 67 -35.13 19.60 -25.76
N PHE A 68 -35.29 19.36 -24.47
CA PHE A 68 -36.56 19.59 -23.77
C PHE A 68 -36.32 20.13 -22.36
N THR A 69 -37.09 21.13 -21.97
CA THR A 69 -37.05 21.69 -20.61
C THR A 69 -38.30 21.30 -19.82
N PHE A 70 -38.11 20.74 -18.63
CA PHE A 70 -39.16 20.37 -17.70
C PHE A 70 -38.99 21.13 -16.38
N ASN A 71 -39.90 22.05 -16.10
CA ASN A 71 -39.90 22.82 -14.86
C ASN A 71 -41.03 22.32 -13.96
N LEU A 72 -40.72 22.09 -12.70
CA LEU A 72 -41.67 21.64 -11.69
C LEU A 72 -41.61 22.54 -10.47
N ASP A 73 -42.80 22.87 -9.96
CA ASP A 73 -42.96 23.48 -8.65
C ASP A 73 -43.32 22.41 -7.60
N TYR A 74 -42.69 22.47 -6.43
CA TYR A 74 -42.91 21.52 -5.33
C TYR A 74 -44.36 21.51 -4.81
N SER A 75 -45.05 22.64 -4.85
CA SER A 75 -46.49 22.71 -4.55
C SER A 75 -47.33 21.83 -5.46
N TRP A 76 -46.89 21.65 -6.72
CA TRP A 76 -47.52 20.74 -7.65
C TRP A 76 -47.19 19.28 -7.31
N LEU A 77 -45.91 18.98 -7.02
CA LEU A 77 -45.43 17.65 -6.60
C LEU A 77 -46.18 17.14 -5.36
N SER A 78 -46.49 18.01 -4.41
CA SER A 78 -47.18 17.61 -3.17
C SER A 78 -48.53 16.91 -3.41
N ASN A 79 -49.18 17.18 -4.56
CA ASN A 79 -50.46 16.60 -4.98
C ASN A 79 -50.31 15.49 -6.03
N ASN A 80 -49.08 15.15 -6.43
CA ASN A 80 -48.74 14.27 -7.55
C ASN A 80 -47.54 13.40 -7.16
N ARG A 81 -47.78 12.38 -6.30
CA ARG A 81 -46.78 11.42 -5.80
C ARG A 81 -47.41 10.04 -5.67
N ASP A 82 -46.57 9.01 -5.75
CA ASP A 82 -46.95 7.62 -5.53
C ASP A 82 -47.04 7.26 -4.03
N ASN A 83 -47.37 6.01 -3.74
CA ASN A 83 -47.47 5.48 -2.37
C ASN A 83 -46.12 5.28 -1.66
N THR A 84 -45.01 5.43 -2.36
CA THR A 84 -43.64 5.47 -1.82
C THR A 84 -43.12 6.90 -1.62
N ASP A 85 -43.99 7.88 -1.84
CA ASP A 85 -43.75 9.32 -1.70
C ASP A 85 -42.82 9.91 -2.78
N TYR A 86 -42.70 9.24 -3.94
CA TYR A 86 -41.93 9.68 -5.10
C TYR A 86 -42.81 10.19 -6.24
N PHE A 87 -42.29 11.16 -7.00
CA PHE A 87 -42.67 11.37 -8.39
C PHE A 87 -41.47 11.04 -9.28
N THR A 88 -41.67 10.27 -10.36
CA THR A 88 -40.57 9.86 -11.26
C THR A 88 -40.62 10.59 -12.59
N ALA A 89 -39.52 11.22 -13.00
CA ALA A 89 -39.32 11.73 -14.35
C ALA A 89 -38.24 10.89 -15.08
N SER A 90 -38.65 10.12 -16.10
CA SER A 90 -37.75 9.19 -16.80
C SER A 90 -37.48 9.62 -18.25
N PHE A 91 -36.20 9.81 -18.55
CA PHE A 91 -35.67 10.21 -19.86
C PHE A 91 -34.70 9.18 -20.45
N LEU A 92 -34.63 7.96 -19.90
CA LEU A 92 -33.66 6.91 -20.23
C LEU A 92 -33.57 6.56 -21.73
N ASN A 93 -34.68 6.65 -22.48
CA ASN A 93 -34.73 6.34 -23.92
C ASN A 93 -34.40 7.55 -24.82
N GLY A 94 -34.11 8.70 -24.22
CA GLY A 94 -33.74 9.93 -24.90
C GLY A 94 -32.26 9.98 -25.29
N THR A 95 -31.99 10.70 -26.37
CA THR A 95 -30.65 11.14 -26.80
C THR A 95 -30.55 12.66 -26.93
N GLY A 96 -31.62 13.38 -26.56
CA GLY A 96 -31.65 14.84 -26.56
C GLY A 96 -31.02 15.41 -25.28
N GLY A 97 -30.74 16.71 -25.24
CA GLY A 97 -30.37 17.37 -23.98
C GLY A 97 -31.60 17.78 -23.18
N TYR A 98 -31.76 17.22 -21.99
CA TYR A 98 -32.91 17.45 -21.12
C TYR A 98 -32.54 18.39 -19.97
N THR A 99 -33.29 19.47 -19.79
CA THR A 99 -33.13 20.37 -18.64
C THR A 99 -34.30 20.19 -17.68
N ILE A 100 -34.04 19.70 -16.48
CA ILE A 100 -35.03 19.47 -15.42
C ILE A 100 -34.76 20.47 -14.29
N ASN A 101 -35.73 21.31 -13.97
CA ASN A 101 -35.64 22.27 -12.88
C ASN A 101 -36.77 22.02 -11.88
N ILE A 102 -36.40 21.81 -10.62
CA ILE A 102 -37.34 21.67 -9.51
C ILE A 102 -37.18 22.89 -8.61
N THR A 103 -38.29 23.52 -8.27
CA THR A 103 -38.32 24.79 -7.53
C THR A 103 -39.41 24.77 -6.46
N GLY A 104 -39.29 25.62 -5.44
CA GLY A 104 -40.27 25.73 -4.36
C GLY A 104 -39.66 25.56 -2.97
N THR A 105 -40.47 25.66 -1.92
CA THR A 105 -40.06 25.44 -0.52
C THR A 105 -40.68 24.13 0.00
N PRO A 106 -39.93 23.28 0.70
CA PRO A 106 -40.31 21.87 0.85
C PRO A 106 -41.33 21.67 1.97
N VAL A 107 -42.24 20.72 1.74
CA VAL A 107 -43.04 20.04 2.77
C VAL A 107 -43.05 18.54 2.39
N ALA A 108 -42.16 17.75 2.99
CA ALA A 108 -42.04 16.29 2.91
C ALA A 108 -42.48 15.65 1.58
N GLY A 109 -41.55 15.37 0.67
CA GLY A 109 -41.78 14.73 -0.63
C GLY A 109 -40.45 14.50 -1.37
N ARG A 110 -40.36 13.42 -2.14
CA ARG A 110 -39.14 12.99 -2.82
C ARG A 110 -39.33 13.00 -4.33
N PHE A 111 -38.30 13.34 -5.08
CA PHE A 111 -38.34 13.34 -6.53
C PHE A 111 -37.32 12.37 -7.10
N ARG A 112 -37.65 11.67 -8.19
CA ARG A 112 -36.73 10.74 -8.86
C ARG A 112 -36.55 11.12 -10.33
N VAL A 113 -35.32 11.39 -10.74
CA VAL A 113 -34.97 11.65 -12.15
C VAL A 113 -34.11 10.54 -12.70
N GLU A 114 -34.44 10.06 -13.89
CA GLU A 114 -33.61 9.13 -14.63
C GLU A 114 -33.17 9.78 -15.94
N LEU A 115 -31.88 10.11 -16.03
CA LEU A 115 -31.27 10.77 -17.19
C LEU A 115 -30.72 9.73 -18.17
N GLY A 116 -30.99 9.99 -19.46
CA GLY A 116 -30.62 9.14 -20.58
C GLY A 116 -29.29 9.57 -21.21
N GLN A 117 -29.18 9.46 -22.53
CA GLN A 117 -28.05 10.01 -23.28
C GLN A 117 -28.32 11.48 -23.62
N GLY A 118 -27.25 12.26 -23.80
CA GLY A 118 -27.32 13.67 -24.17
C GLY A 118 -26.73 14.59 -23.11
N ASN A 119 -26.68 15.89 -23.42
CA ASN A 119 -26.21 16.88 -22.46
C ASN A 119 -27.38 17.32 -21.57
N ASP A 120 -27.49 16.68 -20.41
CA ASP A 120 -28.61 16.89 -19.51
C ASP A 120 -28.27 17.90 -18.41
N THR A 121 -29.29 18.51 -17.82
CA THR A 121 -29.17 19.45 -16.70
C THR A 121 -30.24 19.14 -15.67
N LEU A 122 -29.87 18.97 -14.41
CA LEU A 122 -30.78 18.78 -13.29
C LEU A 122 -30.49 19.82 -12.20
N THR A 123 -31.53 20.51 -11.74
CA THR A 123 -31.53 21.31 -10.51
C THR A 123 -32.62 20.76 -9.58
N GLY A 124 -32.25 20.12 -8.47
CA GLY A 124 -33.18 19.47 -7.52
C GLY A 124 -33.83 20.44 -6.52
N GLY A 125 -33.15 21.53 -6.17
CA GLY A 125 -33.72 22.60 -5.37
C GLY A 125 -33.68 22.28 -3.87
N THR A 126 -34.81 22.05 -3.23
CA THR A 126 -34.88 21.69 -1.80
C THR A 126 -35.73 20.44 -1.60
N GLY A 127 -35.33 19.53 -0.72
CA GLY A 127 -36.02 18.25 -0.50
C GLY A 127 -35.03 17.09 -0.63
N ASP A 128 -35.47 15.86 -0.33
CA ASP A 128 -34.65 14.66 -0.52
C ASP A 128 -34.84 14.14 -1.95
N ASP A 129 -33.88 14.41 -2.82
CA ASP A 129 -33.97 14.10 -4.24
C ASP A 129 -33.21 12.82 -4.61
N TRP A 130 -33.67 12.16 -5.68
CA TRP A 130 -33.06 10.97 -6.25
C TRP A 130 -32.75 11.20 -7.72
N ALA A 131 -31.52 10.93 -8.13
CA ALA A 131 -31.11 11.01 -9.53
C ALA A 131 -30.42 9.73 -9.96
N VAL A 132 -30.64 9.32 -11.20
CA VAL A 132 -29.96 8.19 -11.84
C VAL A 132 -29.38 8.68 -13.16
N VAL A 133 -28.08 8.51 -13.34
CA VAL A 133 -27.37 8.82 -14.58
C VAL A 133 -26.93 7.51 -15.22
N SER A 134 -27.37 7.27 -16.45
CA SER A 134 -27.18 5.97 -17.12
C SER A 134 -26.72 6.06 -18.58
N GLY A 135 -26.64 7.27 -19.16
CA GLY A 135 -26.22 7.49 -20.54
C GLY A 135 -24.98 8.38 -20.68
N THR A 136 -24.55 8.60 -21.92
CA THR A 136 -23.36 9.40 -22.25
C THR A 136 -23.72 10.85 -22.54
N GLY A 137 -22.86 11.80 -22.19
CA GLY A 137 -23.00 13.22 -22.55
C GLY A 137 -22.27 14.12 -21.57
N SER A 138 -22.44 15.44 -21.69
CA SER A 138 -21.97 16.42 -20.70
C SER A 138 -23.16 16.87 -19.87
N THR A 139 -23.25 16.32 -18.67
CA THR A 139 -24.35 16.43 -17.72
C THR A 139 -24.00 17.43 -16.63
N LEU A 140 -24.94 18.31 -16.29
CA LEU A 140 -24.85 19.24 -15.17
C LEU A 140 -25.90 18.88 -14.11
N ILE A 141 -25.49 18.43 -12.93
CA ILE A 141 -26.39 18.07 -11.84
C ILE A 141 -26.06 18.91 -10.60
N ASN A 142 -27.09 19.53 -10.03
CA ASN A 142 -27.06 20.10 -8.69
C ASN A 142 -28.31 19.59 -7.97
N LEU A 143 -28.15 18.75 -6.94
CA LEU A 143 -29.29 18.15 -6.22
C LEU A 143 -29.90 19.16 -5.24
N GLY A 144 -29.08 20.00 -4.62
CA GLY A 144 -29.55 21.19 -3.93
C GLY A 144 -29.46 21.03 -2.43
N ALA A 145 -30.56 21.16 -1.69
CA ALA A 145 -30.55 21.04 -0.24
C ALA A 145 -31.47 19.91 0.25
N GLY A 146 -30.93 18.96 1.02
CA GLY A 146 -31.70 17.83 1.54
C GLY A 146 -30.83 16.61 1.87
N LEU A 147 -31.42 15.43 1.85
CA LEU A 147 -30.69 14.16 1.87
C LEU A 147 -30.80 13.51 0.49
N ASP A 148 -29.87 13.83 -0.39
CA ASP A 148 -29.97 13.46 -1.80
C ASP A 148 -29.28 12.13 -2.12
N ASN A 149 -29.77 11.42 -3.13
CA ASN A 149 -29.23 10.15 -3.59
C ASN A 149 -28.97 10.19 -5.10
N LEU A 150 -27.69 10.09 -5.48
CA LEU A 150 -27.29 9.96 -6.88
C LEU A 150 -26.79 8.55 -7.18
N ILE A 151 -27.36 7.90 -8.18
CA ILE A 151 -26.86 6.63 -8.73
C ILE A 151 -26.15 6.90 -10.06
N ILE A 152 -24.92 6.43 -10.14
CA ILE A 152 -24.14 6.32 -11.38
C ILE A 152 -24.27 4.88 -11.87
N ALA A 153 -25.10 4.67 -12.89
CA ALA A 153 -25.49 3.35 -13.41
C ALA A 153 -24.62 2.95 -14.62
N GLY A 154 -23.35 2.64 -14.35
CA GLY A 154 -22.38 2.11 -15.32
C GLY A 154 -21.17 3.02 -15.59
N LEU A 155 -20.06 2.41 -16.03
CA LEU A 155 -18.73 3.06 -16.13
C LEU A 155 -18.65 4.24 -17.10
N THR A 156 -19.51 4.31 -18.11
CA THR A 156 -19.49 5.38 -19.14
C THR A 156 -20.53 6.46 -18.92
N SER A 157 -21.27 6.38 -17.80
CA SER A 157 -22.36 7.33 -17.51
C SER A 157 -21.86 8.68 -17.02
N VAL A 158 -20.59 8.76 -16.58
CA VAL A 158 -19.92 9.99 -16.16
C VAL A 158 -18.54 10.09 -16.79
N SER A 159 -18.16 11.30 -17.16
CA SER A 159 -17.00 11.72 -17.91
C SER A 159 -16.42 13.00 -17.32
N LEU A 160 -15.24 13.42 -17.81
CA LEU A 160 -14.61 14.69 -17.42
C LEU A 160 -15.41 15.94 -17.79
N SER A 161 -16.39 15.82 -18.70
CA SER A 161 -17.25 16.94 -19.09
C SER A 161 -18.51 17.08 -18.24
N ASP A 162 -18.76 16.16 -17.32
CA ASP A 162 -19.87 16.27 -16.39
C ASP A 162 -19.51 17.20 -15.22
N THR A 163 -20.52 17.76 -14.57
CA THR A 163 -20.40 18.52 -13.32
C THR A 163 -21.56 18.10 -12.42
N ILE A 164 -21.25 17.60 -11.24
CA ILE A 164 -22.23 17.00 -10.33
C ILE A 164 -21.98 17.54 -8.92
N GLU A 165 -23.03 18.01 -8.27
CA GLU A 165 -22.98 18.55 -6.91
C GLU A 165 -24.15 17.97 -6.10
N GLY A 166 -23.86 17.37 -4.95
CA GLY A 166 -24.88 16.97 -3.97
C GLY A 166 -25.55 18.20 -3.37
N GLY A 167 -24.73 19.06 -2.74
CA GLY A 167 -25.15 20.39 -2.32
C GLY A 167 -25.12 20.53 -0.81
N ALA A 168 -26.19 21.07 -0.22
CA ALA A 168 -26.29 21.30 1.22
C ALA A 168 -27.08 20.17 1.89
N GLY A 169 -26.41 19.30 2.62
CA GLY A 169 -27.12 18.10 3.07
C GLY A 169 -26.21 17.04 3.61
N THR A 170 -26.73 15.82 3.65
CA THR A 170 -25.91 14.61 3.78
C THR A 170 -26.29 13.74 2.59
N ASP A 171 -25.44 13.78 1.57
CA ASP A 171 -25.78 13.27 0.26
C ASP A 171 -25.04 11.96 -0.02
N THR A 172 -25.72 11.04 -0.72
CA THR A 172 -25.21 9.71 -1.05
C THR A 172 -24.91 9.59 -2.54
N LEU A 173 -23.68 9.16 -2.86
CA LEU A 173 -23.27 8.78 -4.21
C LEU A 173 -23.13 7.26 -4.31
N THR A 174 -23.96 6.64 -5.14
CA THR A 174 -23.98 5.19 -5.37
C THR A 174 -23.39 4.85 -6.74
N PHE A 175 -22.45 3.92 -6.75
CA PHE A 175 -21.83 3.37 -7.95
C PHE A 175 -22.43 1.99 -8.25
N GLU A 176 -23.29 1.89 -9.27
CA GLU A 176 -23.96 0.65 -9.69
C GLU A 176 -23.41 0.09 -11.00
N ALA A 177 -23.46 -1.25 -11.13
CA ALA A 177 -23.18 -1.98 -12.38
C ALA A 177 -21.86 -1.58 -13.08
N MET A 178 -20.82 -1.30 -12.29
CA MET A 178 -19.50 -0.92 -12.77
C MET A 178 -18.68 -2.18 -13.05
N VAL A 179 -18.68 -2.64 -14.31
CA VAL A 179 -17.95 -3.84 -14.74
C VAL A 179 -16.88 -3.49 -15.77
N GLY A 180 -15.61 -3.60 -15.39
CA GLY A 180 -14.50 -3.37 -16.32
C GLY A 180 -13.19 -3.03 -15.62
N THR A 181 -12.07 -3.39 -16.26
CA THR A 181 -10.73 -3.01 -15.82
C THR A 181 -10.25 -1.78 -16.58
N THR A 182 -9.54 -0.92 -15.86
CA THR A 182 -8.57 0.11 -16.30
C THR A 182 -9.03 1.55 -16.54
N ALA A 183 -8.20 2.43 -15.95
CA ALA A 183 -8.02 3.86 -16.18
C ALA A 183 -9.08 4.80 -15.57
N ALA A 184 -8.87 5.12 -14.28
CA ALA A 184 -9.19 6.39 -13.66
C ALA A 184 -10.43 7.10 -14.22
N ILE A 185 -11.63 6.67 -13.81
CA ILE A 185 -12.80 7.53 -13.93
C ILE A 185 -12.55 8.72 -13.02
N ASN A 186 -12.16 9.83 -13.64
CA ASN A 186 -11.75 11.01 -12.93
C ASN A 186 -12.97 11.89 -12.63
N TYR A 187 -13.50 11.75 -11.43
CA TYR A 187 -14.65 12.50 -10.92
C TYR A 187 -14.28 13.92 -10.44
N THR A 188 -13.35 14.60 -11.12
CA THR A 188 -12.82 15.93 -10.72
C THR A 188 -13.87 17.03 -10.60
N ASN A 189 -15.06 16.82 -11.15
CA ASN A 189 -16.17 17.77 -11.08
C ASN A 189 -17.38 17.20 -10.33
N VAL A 190 -17.21 16.12 -9.56
CA VAL A 190 -18.23 15.60 -8.65
C VAL A 190 -17.92 16.12 -7.26
N THR A 191 -18.88 16.73 -6.57
CA THR A 191 -18.65 17.41 -5.28
C THR A 191 -19.82 17.31 -4.33
N GLY A 192 -19.57 17.53 -3.04
CA GLY A 192 -20.63 17.69 -2.05
C GLY A 192 -21.39 16.40 -1.69
N PHE A 193 -20.70 15.26 -1.60
CA PHE A 193 -21.28 14.01 -1.11
C PHE A 193 -20.60 13.57 0.19
N GLU A 194 -21.35 13.00 1.13
CA GLU A 194 -20.83 12.57 2.46
C GLU A 194 -20.85 11.06 2.63
N HIS A 195 -21.63 10.35 1.82
CA HIS A 195 -21.77 8.91 1.85
C HIS A 195 -21.52 8.29 0.47
N LEU A 196 -20.59 7.34 0.39
CA LEU A 196 -20.26 6.64 -0.84
C LEU A 196 -20.71 5.18 -0.75
N VAL A 197 -21.48 4.73 -1.73
CA VAL A 197 -21.95 3.35 -1.79
C VAL A 197 -21.42 2.68 -3.05
N PHE A 198 -20.62 1.64 -2.86
CA PHE A 198 -20.15 0.78 -3.94
C PHE A 198 -21.01 -0.47 -4.02
N ALA A 199 -22.08 -0.41 -4.82
CA ALA A 199 -23.07 -1.47 -4.96
C ALA A 199 -22.46 -2.78 -5.49
N THR A 200 -23.23 -3.87 -5.41
CA THR A 200 -22.76 -5.23 -5.75
C THR A 200 -22.18 -5.33 -7.17
N GLN A 201 -20.92 -5.78 -7.31
CA GLN A 201 -20.26 -5.93 -8.63
C GLN A 201 -19.93 -7.40 -8.98
N THR A 202 -20.10 -7.76 -10.25
CA THR A 202 -19.74 -9.09 -10.78
C THR A 202 -18.33 -9.15 -11.39
N GLY A 203 -17.76 -8.00 -11.78
CA GLY A 203 -16.43 -7.86 -12.37
C GLY A 203 -15.51 -6.96 -11.53
N ALA A 204 -14.23 -6.90 -11.92
CA ALA A 204 -13.27 -6.05 -11.22
C ALA A 204 -13.64 -4.56 -11.33
N LEU A 205 -13.36 -3.80 -10.28
CA LEU A 205 -13.55 -2.36 -10.19
C LEU A 205 -12.26 -1.73 -9.69
N ASP A 206 -11.72 -0.74 -10.41
CA ASP A 206 -10.61 0.08 -9.97
C ASP A 206 -11.01 1.56 -10.07
N ILE A 207 -11.07 2.24 -8.92
CA ILE A 207 -11.54 3.62 -8.80
C ILE A 207 -10.58 4.43 -7.94
N THR A 208 -10.20 5.60 -8.44
CA THR A 208 -9.53 6.64 -7.67
C THR A 208 -10.45 7.84 -7.64
N LEU A 209 -10.87 8.24 -6.44
CA LEU A 209 -11.73 9.40 -6.28
C LEU A 209 -10.86 10.62 -5.97
N PRO A 210 -11.08 11.78 -6.61
CA PRO A 210 -10.37 13.01 -6.26
C PRO A 210 -10.98 13.66 -5.00
N GLN A 211 -10.20 14.46 -4.28
CA GLN A 211 -10.58 15.07 -3.00
C GLN A 211 -11.91 15.82 -3.04
N ASN A 212 -12.24 16.44 -4.17
CA ASN A 212 -13.41 17.30 -4.30
C ASN A 212 -14.75 16.55 -4.17
N VAL A 213 -14.78 15.22 -4.27
CA VAL A 213 -16.01 14.41 -4.19
C VAL A 213 -16.70 14.55 -2.82
N VAL A 214 -15.93 14.69 -1.74
CA VAL A 214 -16.48 14.69 -0.39
C VAL A 214 -16.15 15.97 0.37
N SER A 215 -17.17 16.57 1.00
CA SER A 215 -17.08 17.88 1.68
C SER A 215 -16.67 17.80 3.16
N GLY A 216 -16.38 16.62 3.70
CA GLY A 216 -16.06 16.38 5.11
C GLY A 216 -15.60 14.95 5.38
N PRO A 217 -15.76 14.44 6.62
CA PRO A 217 -15.56 13.02 6.91
C PRO A 217 -16.52 12.17 6.06
N ALA A 218 -15.98 11.31 5.20
CA ALA A 218 -16.79 10.43 4.36
C ALA A 218 -17.13 9.15 5.11
N THR A 219 -18.36 8.67 4.93
CA THR A 219 -18.69 7.27 5.21
C THR A 219 -18.73 6.47 3.92
N MET A 220 -18.27 5.22 3.97
CA MET A 220 -18.24 4.33 2.82
C MET A 220 -18.87 2.98 3.13
N GLU A 221 -19.71 2.52 2.21
CA GLU A 221 -20.26 1.18 2.17
C GLU A 221 -19.80 0.44 0.91
N ILE A 222 -19.23 -0.76 1.10
CA ILE A 222 -18.91 -1.68 0.00
C ILE A 222 -19.86 -2.87 0.08
N GLN A 223 -20.80 -2.91 -0.86
CA GLN A 223 -21.75 -4.01 -0.96
C GLN A 223 -21.11 -5.21 -1.66
N GLY A 224 -21.80 -6.35 -1.61
CA GLY A 224 -21.33 -7.67 -2.05
C GLY A 224 -20.70 -7.77 -3.45
N GLY A 225 -20.53 -9.01 -3.92
CA GLY A 225 -20.07 -9.27 -5.27
C GLY A 225 -18.86 -10.19 -5.35
N THR A 226 -18.56 -10.58 -6.59
CA THR A 226 -17.55 -11.59 -6.94
C THR A 226 -16.31 -11.01 -7.58
N GLY A 227 -16.33 -9.73 -7.96
CA GLY A 227 -15.19 -9.04 -8.56
C GLY A 227 -14.30 -8.37 -7.51
N SER A 228 -12.98 -8.37 -7.77
CA SER A 228 -12.02 -7.66 -6.92
C SER A 228 -12.17 -6.15 -7.08
N ARG A 229 -11.93 -5.40 -6.00
CA ARG A 229 -12.14 -3.95 -5.96
C ARG A 229 -10.85 -3.25 -5.53
N ALA A 230 -10.40 -2.24 -6.25
CA ALA A 230 -9.37 -1.31 -5.82
C ALA A 230 -9.99 0.08 -5.68
N ILE A 231 -9.97 0.64 -4.47
CA ILE A 231 -10.55 1.95 -4.15
C ILE A 231 -9.44 2.75 -3.47
N SER A 232 -9.06 3.87 -4.08
CA SER A 232 -7.97 4.72 -3.60
C SER A 232 -8.40 6.15 -3.37
N PHE A 233 -7.98 6.68 -2.22
CA PHE A 233 -8.22 8.03 -1.74
C PHE A 233 -6.93 8.78 -1.40
N SER A 234 -5.80 8.35 -1.93
CA SER A 234 -4.46 8.84 -1.59
C SER A 234 -4.21 10.35 -1.79
N THR A 235 -5.14 11.06 -2.43
CA THR A 235 -5.08 12.52 -2.62
C THR A 235 -5.92 13.30 -1.62
N TRP A 236 -6.67 12.62 -0.74
CA TRP A 236 -7.63 13.25 0.16
C TRP A 236 -6.95 13.76 1.41
N SER A 237 -7.48 14.84 1.99
CA SER A 237 -7.06 15.35 3.29
C SER A 237 -8.20 15.29 4.33
N THR A 238 -9.26 14.56 4.03
CA THR A 238 -10.42 14.33 4.90
C THR A 238 -10.50 12.85 5.23
N SER A 239 -10.93 12.55 6.46
CA SER A 239 -11.00 11.19 6.96
C SER A 239 -12.07 10.37 6.25
N ILE A 240 -11.81 9.07 6.09
CA ILE A 240 -12.69 8.10 5.45
C ILE A 240 -13.01 7.00 6.43
N ASN A 241 -14.29 6.68 6.58
CA ASN A 241 -14.74 5.62 7.46
C ASN A 241 -15.49 4.54 6.67
N VAL A 242 -14.84 3.40 6.47
CA VAL A 242 -15.45 2.21 5.85
C VAL A 242 -16.32 1.51 6.89
N THR A 243 -17.60 1.86 6.89
CA THR A 243 -18.54 1.40 7.91
C THR A 243 -18.96 -0.06 7.70
N THR A 244 -19.08 -0.47 6.43
CA THR A 244 -19.60 -1.79 6.06
C THR A 244 -18.91 -2.34 4.82
N ILE A 245 -18.56 -3.62 4.88
CA ILE A 245 -18.07 -4.39 3.73
C ILE A 245 -18.76 -5.76 3.74
N SER A 246 -19.47 -6.06 2.67
CA SER A 246 -20.12 -7.36 2.44
C SER A 246 -19.60 -8.06 1.18
N ALA A 247 -18.54 -7.51 0.57
CA ALA A 247 -17.83 -8.11 -0.54
C ALA A 247 -17.18 -9.43 -0.12
N THR A 248 -17.33 -10.45 -0.97
CA THR A 248 -16.72 -11.79 -0.77
C THR A 248 -15.44 -11.98 -1.57
N ALA A 249 -15.08 -11.00 -2.40
CA ALA A 249 -13.88 -10.99 -3.22
C ALA A 249 -12.86 -10.00 -2.64
N PRO A 250 -11.55 -10.17 -2.95
CA PRO A 250 -10.48 -9.29 -2.48
C PRO A 250 -10.74 -7.80 -2.75
N VAL A 251 -10.51 -6.98 -1.74
CA VAL A 251 -10.58 -5.52 -1.79
C VAL A 251 -9.22 -4.92 -1.46
N SER A 252 -8.79 -3.96 -2.28
CA SER A 252 -7.65 -3.08 -2.04
C SER A 252 -8.17 -1.70 -1.67
N LEU A 253 -7.92 -1.27 -0.44
CA LEU A 253 -8.30 0.03 0.09
C LEU A 253 -7.05 0.86 0.37
N SER A 254 -7.01 2.11 -0.11
CA SER A 254 -5.99 3.09 0.26
C SER A 254 -6.65 4.34 0.79
N GLY A 255 -6.36 4.69 2.03
CA GLY A 255 -6.73 5.95 2.64
C GLY A 255 -5.96 7.14 2.08
N GLY A 256 -6.21 8.30 2.68
CA GLY A 256 -5.68 9.61 2.32
C GLY A 256 -4.66 10.10 3.35
N ALA A 257 -4.68 11.41 3.59
CA ALA A 257 -3.75 12.09 4.49
C ALA A 257 -4.32 12.43 5.87
N ALA A 258 -5.55 12.02 6.16
CA ALA A 258 -6.23 12.24 7.43
C ALA A 258 -6.41 10.93 8.18
N ASP A 259 -6.83 11.01 9.45
CA ASP A 259 -7.07 9.83 10.29
C ASP A 259 -8.24 8.98 9.76
N ASP A 260 -7.92 7.90 9.06
CA ASP A 260 -8.87 7.05 8.35
C ASP A 260 -9.29 5.82 9.19
N THR A 261 -10.44 5.23 8.86
CA THR A 261 -10.87 3.93 9.36
C THR A 261 -11.15 3.03 8.17
N LEU A 262 -10.23 2.10 7.90
CA LEU A 262 -10.30 1.19 6.76
C LEU A 262 -10.67 -0.20 7.22
N ARG A 263 -11.65 -0.81 6.54
CA ARG A 263 -12.16 -2.15 6.88
C ARG A 263 -12.17 -3.07 5.67
N GLY A 264 -11.43 -4.17 5.75
CA GLY A 264 -11.48 -5.29 4.82
C GLY A 264 -12.59 -6.28 5.16
N GLY A 265 -12.88 -7.15 4.21
CA GLY A 265 -13.94 -8.15 4.21
C GLY A 265 -13.47 -9.52 4.67
N SER A 266 -13.94 -10.56 3.97
CA SER A 266 -13.65 -11.96 4.32
C SER A 266 -12.66 -12.64 3.37
N ALA A 267 -12.11 -11.90 2.41
CA ALA A 267 -11.16 -12.40 1.42
C ALA A 267 -9.75 -11.93 1.78
N ALA A 268 -8.74 -12.33 1.01
CA ALA A 268 -7.39 -11.78 1.16
C ALA A 268 -7.36 -10.35 0.63
N ASP A 269 -7.38 -9.38 1.55
CA ASP A 269 -7.52 -7.96 1.27
C ASP A 269 -6.17 -7.22 1.39
N SER A 270 -6.10 -6.03 0.81
CA SER A 270 -4.95 -5.13 0.90
C SER A 270 -5.39 -3.79 1.47
N LEU A 271 -4.85 -3.38 2.62
CA LEU A 271 -5.21 -2.12 3.27
C LEU A 271 -3.96 -1.24 3.39
N SER A 272 -4.08 0.03 2.98
CA SER A 272 -3.06 1.06 3.15
C SER A 272 -3.67 2.26 3.86
N GLY A 273 -3.21 2.60 5.07
CA GLY A 273 -3.72 3.73 5.85
C GLY A 273 -3.47 5.07 5.15
N GLY A 274 -2.21 5.34 4.81
CA GLY A 274 -1.81 6.57 4.12
C GLY A 274 -0.95 7.43 5.01
N THR A 275 -1.35 8.68 5.25
CA THR A 275 -0.76 9.47 6.35
C THR A 275 -1.87 9.85 7.32
N GLY A 276 -1.59 10.02 8.60
CA GLY A 276 -2.62 10.22 9.60
C GLY A 276 -2.51 9.14 10.67
N SER A 277 -3.35 9.20 11.71
CA SER A 277 -3.45 8.13 12.71
C SER A 277 -4.63 7.23 12.37
N ASP A 278 -4.36 6.17 11.62
CA ASP A 278 -5.36 5.34 10.97
C ASP A 278 -5.78 4.14 11.82
N LEU A 279 -7.02 3.69 11.64
CA LEU A 279 -7.57 2.46 12.19
C LEU A 279 -7.79 1.44 11.07
N LEU A 280 -6.97 0.40 11.02
CA LEU A 280 -7.05 -0.65 10.02
C LEU A 280 -7.68 -1.92 10.61
N ILE A 281 -8.76 -2.39 9.99
CA ILE A 281 -9.50 -3.60 10.39
C ILE A 281 -9.50 -4.55 9.18
N PRO A 282 -8.47 -5.38 8.99
CA PRO A 282 -8.28 -6.16 7.77
C PRO A 282 -9.40 -7.19 7.54
N GLY A 283 -10.02 -7.70 8.60
CA GLY A 283 -11.14 -8.62 8.47
C GLY A 283 -10.68 -10.06 8.67
N SER A 284 -11.12 -10.98 7.82
CA SER A 284 -10.65 -12.37 7.81
C SER A 284 -10.14 -12.70 6.42
N GLY A 285 -9.24 -13.67 6.30
CA GLY A 285 -8.44 -13.83 5.08
C GLY A 285 -6.98 -13.64 5.44
N THR A 286 -6.08 -13.93 4.51
CA THR A 286 -4.66 -13.61 4.66
C THR A 286 -4.42 -12.24 4.03
N ASP A 287 -4.34 -11.23 4.87
CA ASP A 287 -4.39 -9.83 4.47
C ASP A 287 -3.00 -9.19 4.41
N THR A 288 -2.84 -8.18 3.56
CA THR A 288 -1.63 -7.35 3.50
C THR A 288 -1.93 -5.95 3.99
N ILE A 289 -1.19 -5.48 4.97
CA ILE A 289 -1.48 -4.25 5.72
C ILE A 289 -0.27 -3.35 5.68
N THR A 290 -0.47 -2.12 5.21
CA THR A 290 0.50 -1.02 5.24
C THR A 290 -0.11 0.09 6.09
N THR A 291 0.46 0.40 7.24
CA THR A 291 -0.08 1.43 8.14
C THR A 291 0.12 2.81 7.55
N GLY A 292 1.28 3.07 6.97
CA GLY A 292 1.66 4.37 6.46
C GLY A 292 2.30 5.25 7.53
N ALA A 293 2.18 6.56 7.38
CA ALA A 293 2.82 7.53 8.27
C ALA A 293 1.88 8.04 9.35
N GLY A 294 2.16 7.72 10.60
CA GLY A 294 1.47 8.28 11.76
C GLY A 294 1.52 7.34 12.94
N ALA A 295 0.52 7.39 13.81
CA ALA A 295 0.42 6.50 14.96
C ALA A 295 -0.81 5.61 14.78
N ASP A 296 -0.62 4.51 14.07
CA ASP A 296 -1.72 3.73 13.51
C ASP A 296 -2.15 2.61 14.45
N THR A 297 -3.37 2.11 14.28
CA THR A 297 -3.89 0.99 15.05
C THR A 297 -4.47 -0.06 14.11
N ILE A 298 -3.86 -1.25 14.11
CA ILE A 298 -4.37 -2.41 13.40
C ILE A 298 -5.18 -3.23 14.40
N THR A 299 -6.46 -3.46 14.12
CA THR A 299 -7.36 -4.23 14.99
C THR A 299 -7.73 -5.56 14.35
N PHE A 300 -7.37 -6.65 15.01
CA PHE A 300 -7.80 -8.01 14.67
C PHE A 300 -8.86 -8.50 15.65
N SER A 301 -9.81 -9.30 15.15
CA SER A 301 -10.67 -10.11 16.02
C SER A 301 -9.95 -11.40 16.42
N SER A 302 -10.20 -11.94 17.61
CA SER A 302 -9.59 -13.21 18.05
C SER A 302 -9.91 -14.40 17.14
N GLU A 303 -11.00 -14.33 16.37
CA GLU A 303 -11.43 -15.38 15.43
C GLU A 303 -10.75 -15.22 14.05
N SER A 304 -10.47 -13.99 13.63
CA SER A 304 -9.70 -13.67 12.42
C SER A 304 -8.22 -13.97 12.55
N ALA A 305 -7.69 -13.92 13.77
CA ALA A 305 -6.27 -13.98 14.03
C ALA A 305 -5.64 -15.35 13.68
N ALA A 306 -6.44 -16.38 13.41
CA ALA A 306 -5.99 -17.68 12.88
C ALA A 306 -5.45 -17.62 11.44
N ASN A 307 -5.55 -16.46 10.76
CA ASN A 307 -4.99 -16.25 9.43
C ASN A 307 -3.57 -15.67 9.49
N PHE A 308 -2.80 -15.90 8.42
CA PHE A 308 -1.42 -15.43 8.28
C PHE A 308 -1.37 -14.05 7.61
N ASP A 309 -1.57 -13.00 8.40
CA ASP A 309 -1.54 -11.63 7.90
C ASP A 309 -0.10 -11.10 7.80
N THR A 310 0.11 -10.12 6.93
CA THR A 310 1.42 -9.47 6.74
C THR A 310 1.30 -7.98 6.97
N ILE A 311 2.12 -7.43 7.86
CA ILE A 311 2.27 -5.99 8.07
C ILE A 311 3.60 -5.54 7.47
N THR A 312 3.56 -4.55 6.58
CA THR A 312 4.70 -4.21 5.72
C THR A 312 5.61 -3.12 6.26
N ASP A 313 5.12 -2.26 7.14
CA ASP A 313 5.80 -1.01 7.54
C ASP A 313 5.59 -0.62 9.01
N LEU A 314 5.24 -1.58 9.86
CA LEU A 314 4.96 -1.34 11.28
C LEU A 314 6.09 -0.51 11.94
N GLY A 315 5.72 0.67 12.41
CA GLY A 315 6.65 1.72 12.80
C GLY A 315 6.41 2.26 14.21
N THR A 316 6.95 3.45 14.44
CA THR A 316 6.91 4.10 15.76
C THR A 316 5.52 4.64 16.08
N GLY A 317 4.96 4.26 17.22
CA GLY A 317 3.64 4.75 17.64
C GLY A 317 2.49 3.84 17.21
N ASP A 318 2.75 2.91 16.30
CA ASP A 318 1.79 1.93 15.84
C ASP A 318 1.43 0.91 16.91
N LYS A 319 0.21 0.39 16.79
CA LYS A 319 -0.40 -0.54 17.72
C LYS A 319 -1.06 -1.69 16.98
N ILE A 320 -0.85 -2.89 17.48
CA ILE A 320 -1.64 -4.06 17.13
C ILE A 320 -2.60 -4.33 18.28
N ARG A 321 -3.90 -4.31 18.01
CA ARG A 321 -4.94 -4.64 18.98
C ARG A 321 -5.60 -5.96 18.60
N ILE A 322 -5.59 -6.92 19.51
CA ILE A 322 -6.28 -8.21 19.36
C ILE A 322 -7.50 -8.22 20.27
N ILE A 323 -8.69 -8.03 19.70
CA ILE A 323 -9.94 -7.99 20.47
C ILE A 323 -10.17 -9.33 21.16
N GLY A 324 -10.49 -9.32 22.46
CA GLY A 324 -10.75 -10.52 23.24
C GLY A 324 -9.47 -11.23 23.73
N ALA A 325 -8.28 -10.77 23.32
CA ALA A 325 -7.05 -11.24 23.93
C ALA A 325 -6.88 -10.64 25.33
N ASN A 326 -6.56 -11.48 26.31
CA ASN A 326 -6.12 -11.00 27.61
C ASN A 326 -4.70 -11.48 27.82
N PHE A 327 -3.71 -10.66 27.46
CA PHE A 327 -2.29 -10.94 27.69
C PHE A 327 -1.96 -10.77 29.18
N ALA A 328 -2.69 -11.46 30.06
CA ALA A 328 -2.65 -11.35 31.52
C ALA A 328 -1.26 -11.66 32.11
N ASN A 329 -0.40 -12.36 31.34
CA ASN A 329 0.96 -12.72 31.72
C ASN A 329 2.05 -11.89 30.97
N GLY A 330 1.64 -10.81 30.29
CA GLY A 330 2.53 -9.87 29.58
C GLY A 330 3.06 -10.37 28.23
N PHE A 331 3.91 -9.54 27.60
CA PHE A 331 4.71 -9.89 26.43
C PHE A 331 5.94 -10.69 26.88
N SER A 332 6.24 -11.81 26.23
CA SER A 332 7.38 -12.67 26.60
C SER A 332 8.34 -12.74 25.42
N THR A 333 9.59 -12.32 25.65
CA THR A 333 10.68 -12.28 24.65
C THR A 333 11.24 -13.67 24.30
N ALA A 334 10.42 -14.73 24.37
CA ALA A 334 10.92 -16.09 24.26
C ALA A 334 11.23 -16.44 22.80
N THR A 335 12.50 -16.36 22.44
CA THR A 335 13.08 -16.93 21.23
C THR A 335 12.88 -18.45 21.24
N GLY A 336 11.94 -18.98 20.46
CA GLY A 336 11.74 -20.42 20.29
C GLY A 336 10.53 -20.81 19.44
N ASN A 337 10.61 -21.97 18.77
CA ASN A 337 9.54 -22.53 17.95
C ASN A 337 8.27 -22.80 18.77
N ALA A 338 7.11 -22.68 18.13
CA ALA A 338 5.78 -22.93 18.70
C ALA A 338 5.73 -24.27 19.48
N GLY A 339 5.53 -24.21 20.81
CA GLY A 339 5.30 -25.39 21.64
C GLY A 339 5.57 -25.20 23.14
N ALA A 340 4.63 -25.71 23.96
CA ALA A 340 4.67 -25.97 25.41
C ALA A 340 5.45 -24.95 26.28
N GLY A 341 4.83 -23.80 26.56
CA GLY A 341 5.36 -22.82 27.52
C GLY A 341 4.82 -21.39 27.41
N TYR A 342 4.02 -21.11 26.37
CA TYR A 342 3.63 -19.75 25.98
C TYR A 342 2.14 -19.45 26.15
N THR A 343 1.50 -20.14 27.10
CA THR A 343 0.06 -20.03 27.36
C THR A 343 -0.31 -18.60 27.82
N GLY A 344 -1.19 -17.93 27.09
CA GLY A 344 -1.69 -16.58 27.43
C GLY A 344 -0.68 -15.45 27.20
N LYS A 345 0.22 -15.60 26.23
CA LYS A 345 1.30 -14.65 25.91
C LYS A 345 1.36 -14.37 24.41
N ALA A 346 1.92 -13.21 24.05
CA ALA A 346 2.44 -12.92 22.72
C ALA A 346 3.99 -13.00 22.73
N TRP A 347 4.58 -13.44 21.62
CA TRP A 347 6.03 -13.57 21.45
C TRP A 347 6.45 -13.35 20.00
N LEU A 348 7.71 -12.94 19.80
CA LEU A 348 8.31 -12.72 18.49
C LEU A 348 9.24 -13.90 18.13
N SER A 349 9.28 -14.28 16.86
CA SER A 349 10.24 -15.25 16.32
C SER A 349 11.69 -14.77 16.52
N THR A 350 12.62 -15.73 16.48
CA THR A 350 14.05 -15.45 16.68
C THR A 350 14.64 -14.50 15.63
N ASP A 351 14.11 -14.51 14.42
CA ASP A 351 14.49 -13.60 13.34
C ASP A 351 13.79 -12.24 13.42
N GLY A 352 12.87 -12.04 14.37
CA GLY A 352 12.13 -10.80 14.52
C GLY A 352 11.00 -10.57 13.51
N LEU A 353 10.74 -11.54 12.61
CA LEU A 353 9.85 -11.37 11.46
C LEU A 353 8.43 -11.88 11.68
N THR A 354 8.15 -12.56 12.78
CA THR A 354 6.84 -13.16 13.01
C THR A 354 6.40 -13.01 14.45
N LEU A 355 5.27 -12.35 14.64
CA LEU A 355 4.60 -12.20 15.92
C LEU A 355 3.57 -13.31 16.08
N TYR A 356 3.67 -14.05 17.16
CA TYR A 356 2.74 -15.11 17.54
C TYR A 356 2.01 -14.76 18.83
N GLY A 357 0.82 -15.35 19.02
CA GLY A 357 0.22 -15.38 20.34
C GLY A 357 -0.82 -16.48 20.54
N ASP A 358 -0.99 -16.87 21.80
CA ASP A 358 -1.97 -17.85 22.29
C ASP A 358 -2.98 -17.11 23.16
N VAL A 359 -4.18 -16.87 22.62
CA VAL A 359 -5.25 -16.09 23.27
C VAL A 359 -6.21 -16.97 24.08
N ASN A 360 -6.37 -18.25 23.73
CA ASN A 360 -7.28 -19.18 24.41
C ASN A 360 -6.57 -20.12 25.40
N ASN A 361 -5.24 -19.98 25.54
CA ASN A 361 -4.40 -20.67 26.50
C ASN A 361 -4.36 -22.20 26.28
N ASN A 362 -4.46 -22.65 25.03
CA ASN A 362 -4.43 -24.07 24.65
C ASN A 362 -3.00 -24.59 24.37
N GLY A 363 -1.98 -23.72 24.36
CA GLY A 363 -0.59 -24.08 24.10
C GLY A 363 -0.20 -24.16 22.63
N SER A 364 -1.08 -23.73 21.72
CA SER A 364 -0.83 -23.46 20.30
C SER A 364 -1.01 -21.98 20.01
N SER A 365 -0.34 -21.47 18.99
CA SER A 365 -0.57 -20.10 18.53
C SER A 365 -1.97 -20.01 17.92
N ASP A 366 -2.78 -19.11 18.45
CA ASP A 366 -4.06 -18.74 17.88
C ASP A 366 -3.90 -17.66 16.80
N PHE A 367 -2.76 -16.96 16.80
CA PHE A 367 -2.43 -16.03 15.73
C PHE A 367 -0.96 -16.00 15.33
N GLN A 368 -0.76 -15.62 14.07
CA GLN A 368 0.54 -15.40 13.46
C GLN A 368 0.48 -14.19 12.53
N ILE A 369 1.31 -13.17 12.80
CA ILE A 369 1.46 -11.97 11.97
C ILE A 369 2.89 -11.93 11.46
N THR A 370 3.05 -11.88 10.14
CA THR A 370 4.34 -11.72 9.47
C THR A 370 4.66 -10.23 9.34
N LEU A 371 5.93 -9.90 9.52
CA LEU A 371 6.45 -8.54 9.50
C LEU A 371 7.48 -8.46 8.38
N SER A 372 7.39 -7.44 7.54
CA SER A 372 8.35 -7.27 6.42
C SER A 372 9.73 -6.78 6.86
N SER A 373 9.91 -6.45 8.14
CA SER A 373 11.20 -6.06 8.72
C SER A 373 11.37 -6.63 10.12
N PRO A 374 12.58 -7.11 10.47
CA PRO A 374 12.81 -7.77 11.76
C PRO A 374 12.72 -6.76 12.91
N MET A 375 11.91 -7.08 13.91
CA MET A 375 11.66 -6.22 15.07
C MET A 375 12.50 -6.64 16.28
N VAL A 376 12.85 -5.68 17.14
CA VAL A 376 13.64 -5.92 18.35
C VAL A 376 12.72 -6.07 19.56
N PRO A 377 12.78 -7.18 20.33
CA PRO A 377 11.85 -7.44 21.43
C PRO A 377 11.81 -6.37 22.54
N ALA A 378 12.88 -5.57 22.70
CA ALA A 378 12.97 -4.50 23.69
C ALA A 378 12.00 -3.32 23.43
N ASN A 379 11.49 -3.20 22.19
CA ASN A 379 10.65 -2.08 21.76
C ASN A 379 9.14 -2.33 21.94
N PHE A 380 8.77 -3.46 22.56
CA PHE A 380 7.39 -3.89 22.71
C PHE A 380 6.89 -3.74 24.14
N THR A 381 5.66 -3.22 24.25
CA THR A 381 4.85 -3.37 25.46
C THR A 381 3.52 -4.00 25.09
N ALA A 382 3.07 -5.00 25.85
CA ALA A 382 1.73 -5.56 25.71
C ALA A 382 0.94 -5.29 26.99
N THR A 383 -0.20 -4.61 26.87
CA THR A 383 -1.10 -4.29 27.97
C THR A 383 -2.54 -4.54 27.55
N GLY A 384 -3.23 -5.46 28.24
CA GLY A 384 -4.61 -5.82 27.91
C GLY A 384 -4.71 -6.49 26.54
N GLU A 385 -5.41 -5.83 25.61
CA GLU A 385 -5.61 -6.26 24.21
C GLU A 385 -4.57 -5.67 23.24
N VAL A 386 -3.73 -4.75 23.70
CA VAL A 386 -2.88 -3.91 22.82
C VAL A 386 -1.42 -4.28 22.96
N ILE A 387 -0.77 -4.49 21.82
CA ILE A 387 0.66 -4.58 21.64
C ILE A 387 1.09 -3.24 21.01
N SER A 388 1.92 -2.47 21.70
CA SER A 388 2.40 -1.16 21.26
C SER A 388 3.88 -1.21 20.91
N TRP A 389 4.23 -0.53 19.83
CA TRP A 389 5.61 -0.21 19.49
C TRP A 389 6.01 1.13 20.13
N GLN A 390 7.03 1.13 20.98
CA GLN A 390 7.72 2.37 21.34
C GLN A 390 9.07 2.43 20.63
N ALA A 391 9.28 3.46 19.81
CA ALA A 391 10.64 3.79 19.42
C ALA A 391 11.39 4.28 20.64
N ILE A 392 12.66 3.94 20.67
CA ILE A 392 13.62 4.70 21.44
C ILE A 392 13.66 6.09 20.79
N PRO A 393 13.40 7.18 21.54
CA PRO A 393 13.19 8.50 20.96
C PRO A 393 14.39 8.91 20.12
N ALA A 394 14.18 9.05 18.81
CA ALA A 394 15.20 9.51 17.90
C ALA A 394 15.63 10.92 18.29
N VAL A 395 16.92 11.09 18.48
CA VAL A 395 17.52 12.39 18.77
C VAL A 395 17.82 13.09 17.46
N THR A 396 17.16 14.22 17.18
CA THR A 396 17.36 14.98 15.95
C THR A 396 18.51 16.00 16.12
N LEU A 397 19.52 15.91 15.24
CA LEU A 397 20.63 16.85 15.16
C LEU A 397 20.20 18.15 14.46
N THR A 398 20.65 19.31 14.95
CA THR A 398 20.35 20.63 14.35
C THR A 398 21.66 21.37 14.13
N VAL A 399 21.83 22.05 12.98
CA VAL A 399 23.10 22.72 12.60
C VAL A 399 23.72 23.54 13.76
N GLY A 400 24.85 23.09 14.33
CA GLY A 400 25.47 23.69 15.52
C GLY A 400 26.57 22.83 16.17
N THR A 401 26.84 23.03 17.46
CA THR A 401 27.62 22.10 18.30
C THR A 401 26.66 21.14 18.97
N ASP A 402 26.53 19.93 18.46
CA ASP A 402 25.66 18.91 19.04
C ASP A 402 26.45 18.00 20.00
N SER A 403 25.86 17.66 21.16
CA SER A 403 26.49 16.79 22.14
C SER A 403 25.51 15.78 22.73
N PHE A 404 25.73 14.50 22.44
CA PHE A 404 24.93 13.37 22.90
C PHE A 404 25.83 12.35 23.60
N THR A 405 25.61 12.17 24.90
CA THR A 405 26.45 11.34 25.77
C THR A 405 25.65 10.45 26.73
N SER A 406 24.30 10.46 26.63
CA SER A 406 23.40 9.75 27.55
C SER A 406 22.45 8.83 26.78
N PHE A 407 23.03 7.84 26.11
CA PHE A 407 22.36 6.75 25.43
C PHE A 407 21.83 5.74 26.46
N SER A 408 20.64 5.20 26.21
CA SER A 408 19.95 4.29 27.13
C SER A 408 20.50 2.86 26.96
N PRO A 409 20.32 1.93 27.92
CA PRO A 409 20.66 0.54 27.68
C PRO A 409 19.67 -0.08 26.67
N GLY A 410 19.97 -0.01 25.37
CA GLY A 410 19.11 -0.47 24.27
C GLY A 410 19.40 0.27 22.96
N PRO A 411 18.82 -0.16 21.81
CA PRO A 411 19.15 0.41 20.50
C PRO A 411 18.75 1.88 20.35
N ASP A 412 19.69 2.80 20.43
CA ASP A 412 19.39 4.21 20.28
C ASP A 412 19.57 4.70 18.84
N ILE A 413 18.73 5.67 18.43
CA ILE A 413 18.76 6.22 17.07
C ILE A 413 19.14 7.69 17.11
N VAL A 414 20.22 8.04 16.42
CA VAL A 414 20.63 9.42 16.13
C VAL A 414 20.22 9.79 14.72
N ASN A 415 19.37 10.81 14.58
CA ASN A 415 18.82 11.24 13.29
C ASN A 415 19.49 12.53 12.80
N LEU A 416 20.11 12.49 11.61
CA LEU A 416 20.75 13.66 11.01
C LEU A 416 19.77 14.68 10.38
N GLY A 417 18.48 14.39 10.34
CA GLY A 417 17.44 15.28 9.81
C GLY A 417 17.79 15.80 8.40
N SER A 418 17.64 17.10 8.20
CA SER A 418 18.03 17.83 6.98
C SER A 418 19.51 18.27 6.98
N VAL A 419 20.31 17.84 7.96
CA VAL A 419 21.70 18.25 8.14
C VAL A 419 22.59 17.32 7.32
N ALA A 420 23.26 17.88 6.32
CA ALA A 420 24.03 17.12 5.34
C ALA A 420 25.38 16.60 5.86
N HIS A 421 25.94 17.16 6.95
CA HIS A 421 27.29 16.83 7.41
C HIS A 421 27.44 16.94 8.94
N LEU A 422 28.02 15.89 9.55
CA LEU A 422 28.62 15.94 10.87
C LEU A 422 29.96 16.70 10.80
N THR A 423 30.29 17.42 11.86
CA THR A 423 31.52 18.23 11.97
C THR A 423 32.36 17.80 13.16
N VAL A 424 33.62 18.23 13.20
CA VAL A 424 34.57 17.90 14.30
C VAL A 424 34.12 18.40 15.68
N VAL A 425 33.16 19.33 15.74
CA VAL A 425 32.63 19.87 16.99
C VAL A 425 31.42 19.10 17.52
N ASP A 426 30.89 18.15 16.75
CA ASP A 426 29.80 17.28 17.17
C ASP A 426 30.34 16.13 18.02
N THR A 427 29.61 15.77 19.08
CA THR A 427 29.97 14.70 20.02
C THR A 427 28.83 13.69 20.12
N ILE A 428 29.12 12.42 19.83
CA ILE A 428 28.20 11.29 19.99
C ILE A 428 28.96 10.20 20.75
N THR A 429 28.48 9.83 21.93
CA THR A 429 29.10 8.77 22.74
C THR A 429 28.06 7.74 23.12
N ALA A 430 27.93 6.72 22.28
CA ALA A 430 27.00 5.61 22.37
C ALA A 430 27.65 4.35 23.01
N GLY A 431 26.86 3.30 23.26
CA GLY A 431 27.28 2.13 24.01
C GLY A 431 28.04 1.13 23.17
N VAL A 432 29.39 1.18 23.17
CA VAL A 432 30.20 0.28 22.34
C VAL A 432 29.93 -1.20 22.61
N GLY A 433 29.70 -1.94 21.53
CA GLY A 433 29.74 -3.40 21.55
C GLY A 433 28.42 -4.05 21.91
N ASP A 434 27.30 -3.39 21.60
CA ASP A 434 25.99 -4.02 21.71
C ASP A 434 25.83 -5.20 20.73
N ALA A 435 24.84 -6.05 21.01
CA ALA A 435 24.47 -7.11 20.09
C ALA A 435 23.87 -6.47 18.81
N PRO A 436 24.00 -7.09 17.62
CA PRO A 436 23.43 -6.54 16.38
C PRO A 436 21.93 -6.16 16.46
N ALA A 437 21.16 -6.88 17.28
CA ALA A 437 19.75 -6.59 17.53
C ALA A 437 19.50 -5.33 18.38
N ASN A 438 20.51 -4.83 19.08
CA ASN A 438 20.47 -3.66 19.93
C ASN A 438 21.44 -2.57 19.46
N ALA A 439 21.83 -2.58 18.18
CA ALA A 439 22.80 -1.64 17.63
C ALA A 439 22.37 -0.17 17.80
N ASP A 440 23.30 0.70 18.18
CA ASP A 440 23.12 2.15 18.12
C ASP A 440 23.27 2.61 16.66
N VAL A 441 22.26 3.34 16.18
CA VAL A 441 22.06 3.64 14.77
C VAL A 441 22.26 5.12 14.47
N LEU A 442 23.12 5.42 13.50
CA LEU A 442 23.15 6.72 12.83
C LEU A 442 22.26 6.68 11.58
N GLN A 443 21.14 7.39 11.63
CA GLN A 443 20.16 7.47 10.55
C GLN A 443 20.43 8.67 9.62
N LEU A 444 20.62 8.40 8.33
CA LEU A 444 20.89 9.38 7.27
C LEU A 444 19.61 9.68 6.48
N ASN A 445 19.06 10.90 6.55
CA ASN A 445 17.74 11.20 5.96
C ASN A 445 17.74 12.22 4.81
N THR A 446 18.88 12.84 4.50
CA THR A 446 18.99 13.77 3.36
C THR A 446 19.54 13.06 2.12
N SER A 447 18.71 12.91 1.08
CA SER A 447 19.12 12.31 -0.19
C SER A 447 19.95 13.24 -1.07
N GLY A 448 20.74 12.70 -1.99
CA GLY A 448 21.54 13.46 -2.96
C GLY A 448 22.82 14.06 -2.37
N VAL A 449 23.18 13.62 -1.16
CA VAL A 449 24.35 14.07 -0.40
C VAL A 449 25.35 12.94 -0.26
N THR A 450 26.63 13.30 -0.24
CA THR A 450 27.72 12.39 0.15
C THR A 450 28.00 12.55 1.64
N TYR A 451 27.70 11.51 2.41
CA TYR A 451 28.03 11.42 3.83
C TYR A 451 29.43 10.87 3.99
N THR A 452 30.36 11.69 4.49
CA THR A 452 31.75 11.29 4.74
C THR A 452 31.97 11.12 6.24
N LEU A 453 32.07 9.88 6.68
CA LEU A 453 32.29 9.47 8.07
C LEU A 453 33.75 9.05 8.24
N GLN A 454 34.62 10.04 8.40
CA GLN A 454 36.06 9.83 8.57
C GLN A 454 36.47 10.08 10.02
N GLY A 455 37.05 9.07 10.68
CA GLY A 455 37.36 9.10 12.12
C GLY A 455 38.28 10.25 12.51
N ALA A 456 39.26 10.59 11.67
CA ALA A 456 40.16 11.73 11.89
C ALA A 456 39.42 13.09 11.97
N ASN A 457 38.28 13.21 11.27
CA ASN A 457 37.45 14.41 11.24
C ASN A 457 36.30 14.37 12.25
N LEU A 458 36.02 13.20 12.84
CA LEU A 458 34.92 12.93 13.76
C LEU A 458 35.40 12.18 15.01
N PRO A 459 36.45 12.66 15.73
CA PRO A 459 37.09 11.91 16.81
C PRO A 459 36.19 11.72 18.04
N SER A 460 35.14 12.54 18.16
CA SER A 460 34.19 12.55 19.27
C SER A 460 32.94 11.70 19.00
N ILE A 461 32.91 10.94 17.89
CA ILE A 461 31.83 10.02 17.53
C ILE A 461 32.30 8.59 17.79
N THR A 462 31.72 7.96 18.80
CA THR A 462 32.10 6.62 19.27
C THR A 462 30.89 5.82 19.70
N GLY A 463 30.97 4.49 19.58
CA GLY A 463 29.94 3.56 20.06
C GLY A 463 28.74 3.40 19.15
N LEU A 464 28.82 3.80 17.88
CA LEU A 464 27.80 3.47 16.89
C LEU A 464 28.07 2.07 16.31
N GLU A 465 27.04 1.26 16.14
CA GLU A 465 27.15 -0.08 15.55
C GLU A 465 26.56 -0.16 14.14
N ARG A 466 25.67 0.78 13.79
CA ARG A 466 25.00 0.79 12.50
C ARG A 466 24.86 2.18 11.91
N ILE A 467 25.04 2.28 10.60
CA ILE A 467 24.69 3.45 9.78
C ILE A 467 23.54 3.01 8.87
N GLN A 468 22.44 3.76 8.87
CA GLN A 468 21.26 3.41 8.10
C GLN A 468 20.79 4.56 7.21
N THR A 469 20.59 4.28 5.92
CA THR A 469 20.02 5.26 4.99
C THR A 469 18.50 5.37 5.15
N GLY A 470 17.95 6.53 4.81
CA GLY A 470 16.52 6.81 4.82
C GLY A 470 15.79 6.24 3.61
N LEU A 471 14.46 6.24 3.67
CA LEU A 471 13.61 5.79 2.58
C LEU A 471 13.67 6.75 1.38
N GLY A 472 13.41 6.23 0.17
CA GLY A 472 13.05 7.04 -1.00
C GLY A 472 14.13 7.99 -1.56
N GLY A 473 15.42 7.69 -1.40
CA GLY A 473 16.49 8.56 -1.90
C GLY A 473 17.77 7.83 -2.35
N GLN A 474 18.59 8.51 -3.15
CA GLN A 474 19.97 8.14 -3.44
C GLN A 474 20.88 8.62 -2.31
N TYR A 475 21.71 7.73 -1.77
CA TYR A 475 22.71 8.03 -0.75
C TYR A 475 24.09 7.59 -1.20
N THR A 476 25.07 8.46 -0.97
CA THR A 476 26.49 8.11 -1.09
C THR A 476 27.08 8.15 0.32
N VAL A 477 27.60 7.03 0.81
CA VAL A 477 28.21 6.95 2.15
C VAL A 477 29.66 6.50 2.01
N VAL A 478 30.56 7.27 2.61
CA VAL A 478 31.99 6.99 2.67
C VAL A 478 32.38 6.81 4.13
N VAL A 479 32.94 5.67 4.50
CA VAL A 479 33.36 5.35 5.89
C VAL A 479 34.81 4.90 5.89
N ASP A 480 35.61 5.35 6.85
CA ASP A 480 37.01 4.91 6.98
C ASP A 480 37.27 4.02 8.22
N ALA A 481 38.42 3.34 8.18
CA ALA A 481 38.87 2.44 9.23
C ALA A 481 39.07 3.14 10.60
N ASP A 482 39.40 4.44 10.60
CA ASP A 482 39.53 5.24 11.83
C ASP A 482 38.17 5.45 12.50
N PHE A 483 37.10 5.59 11.71
CA PHE A 483 35.73 5.64 12.22
C PHE A 483 35.31 4.29 12.81
N LEU A 484 35.58 3.20 12.09
CA LEU A 484 35.35 1.82 12.57
C LEU A 484 36.14 1.49 13.86
N ALA A 485 37.29 2.11 14.10
CA ALA A 485 38.12 1.86 15.27
C ALA A 485 37.40 2.13 16.62
N ASN A 486 36.36 2.95 16.61
CA ASN A 486 35.57 3.28 17.81
C ASN A 486 34.06 3.02 17.65
N ASN A 487 33.62 2.49 16.51
CA ASN A 487 32.21 2.30 16.17
C ASN A 487 32.03 0.88 15.61
N TYR A 488 31.58 -0.07 16.44
CA TYR A 488 31.49 -1.49 16.10
C TYR A 488 30.69 -2.27 17.15
N ASP A 489 30.03 -3.33 16.72
CA ASP A 489 29.22 -4.21 17.56
C ASP A 489 30.07 -5.24 18.34
N SER A 490 29.41 -6.05 19.17
CA SER A 490 30.05 -7.15 19.93
C SER A 490 30.80 -8.17 19.07
N THR A 491 30.56 -8.21 17.76
CA THR A 491 31.24 -9.10 16.80
C THR A 491 32.40 -8.43 16.07
N GLY A 492 32.63 -7.14 16.28
CA GLY A 492 33.65 -6.36 15.59
C GLY A 492 33.17 -5.72 14.28
N ARG A 493 31.86 -5.71 14.00
CA ARG A 493 31.28 -5.17 12.77
C ARG A 493 30.78 -3.74 12.94
N LEU A 494 30.98 -2.91 11.91
CA LEU A 494 30.15 -1.74 11.66
C LEU A 494 29.27 -2.03 10.45
N THR A 495 27.95 -2.01 10.63
CA THR A 495 27.01 -2.28 9.54
C THR A 495 26.57 -0.98 8.85
N VAL A 496 26.73 -0.90 7.54
CA VAL A 496 26.16 0.14 6.68
C VAL A 496 24.99 -0.47 5.91
N ALA A 497 23.77 -0.10 6.27
CA ALA A 497 22.55 -0.70 5.74
C ALA A 497 21.74 0.30 4.91
N ALA A 498 21.36 -0.10 3.70
CA ALA A 498 20.35 0.61 2.94
C ALA A 498 18.94 0.29 3.47
N ALA A 499 18.01 1.24 3.37
CA ALA A 499 16.61 0.97 3.65
C ALA A 499 16.02 -0.08 2.69
N ALA A 500 15.07 -0.90 3.16
CA ALA A 500 14.60 -2.09 2.45
C ALA A 500 13.89 -1.81 1.10
N THR A 501 13.35 -0.60 0.89
CA THR A 501 12.49 -0.25 -0.27
C THR A 501 12.94 1.00 -1.02
N THR A 502 14.25 1.19 -1.23
CA THR A 502 14.73 2.35 -2.00
C THR A 502 14.51 2.15 -3.50
N ALA A 503 13.92 3.14 -4.19
CA ALA A 503 13.82 3.14 -5.66
C ALA A 503 15.06 3.74 -6.36
N PHE A 504 16.13 4.03 -5.61
CA PHE A 504 17.29 4.76 -6.08
C PHE A 504 18.59 4.01 -5.81
N ASN A 505 19.55 4.17 -6.72
CA ASN A 505 20.87 3.59 -6.63
C ASN A 505 21.64 4.12 -5.42
N GLN A 506 22.21 3.22 -4.64
CA GLN A 506 23.05 3.49 -3.48
C GLN A 506 24.53 3.36 -3.84
N HIS A 507 25.37 4.16 -3.18
CA HIS A 507 26.81 4.09 -3.34
C HIS A 507 27.49 4.03 -1.96
N PHE A 508 28.14 2.92 -1.66
CA PHE A 508 28.89 2.71 -0.43
C PHE A 508 30.38 2.59 -0.72
N THR A 509 31.21 3.33 0.00
CA THR A 509 32.67 3.27 -0.10
C THR A 509 33.30 3.12 1.28
N LEU A 510 34.11 2.09 1.46
CA LEU A 510 34.85 1.78 2.67
C LEU A 510 36.34 2.06 2.44
N GLN A 511 37.05 2.59 3.44
CA GLN A 511 38.43 3.07 3.23
C GLN A 511 39.39 2.66 4.35
N GLY A 512 40.64 2.38 3.97
CA GLY A 512 41.74 2.11 4.88
C GLY A 512 41.74 0.68 5.42
N THR A 513 42.63 0.41 6.38
CA THR A 513 42.84 -0.94 6.93
C THR A 513 42.28 -1.03 8.35
N PRO A 514 41.13 -1.70 8.57
CA PRO A 514 40.60 -2.01 9.88
C PRO A 514 41.62 -2.68 10.82
N ALA A 515 41.50 -2.43 12.12
CA ALA A 515 42.29 -3.16 13.11
C ALA A 515 41.91 -4.65 13.14
N SER A 516 42.83 -5.51 13.58
CA SER A 516 42.61 -6.96 13.61
C SER A 516 41.33 -7.34 14.38
N GLY A 517 40.49 -8.17 13.74
CA GLY A 517 39.20 -8.59 14.28
C GLY A 517 38.06 -7.61 14.06
N ARG A 518 38.27 -6.54 13.28
CA ARG A 518 37.24 -5.59 12.87
C ARG A 518 37.03 -5.62 11.37
N PHE A 519 35.81 -5.38 10.95
CA PHE A 519 35.42 -5.47 9.56
C PHE A 519 34.15 -4.66 9.29
N PHE A 520 33.98 -4.22 8.05
CA PHE A 520 32.73 -3.58 7.64
C PHE A 520 31.73 -4.62 7.17
N SER A 521 30.44 -4.31 7.33
CA SER A 521 29.35 -5.09 6.76
C SER A 521 28.43 -4.16 5.99
N VAL A 522 28.17 -4.43 4.72
CA VAL A 522 27.28 -3.64 3.87
C VAL A 522 26.04 -4.47 3.54
N VAL A 523 24.86 -3.88 3.75
CA VAL A 523 23.58 -4.53 3.43
C VAL A 523 22.84 -3.69 2.39
N LEU A 524 22.66 -4.24 1.19
CA LEU A 524 21.93 -3.58 0.10
C LEU A 524 20.40 -3.69 0.27
N PRO A 525 19.61 -2.85 -0.44
CA PRO A 525 18.15 -2.84 -0.37
C PRO A 525 17.51 -4.21 -0.62
N GLY A 526 16.28 -4.41 -0.12
CA GLY A 526 15.59 -5.70 -0.13
C GLY A 526 15.03 -6.15 -1.48
N ILE A 527 14.41 -7.35 -1.49
CA ILE A 527 14.07 -8.18 -2.66
C ILE A 527 13.11 -7.57 -3.70
N THR A 528 12.51 -6.42 -3.40
CA THR A 528 11.61 -5.69 -4.30
C THR A 528 12.28 -4.51 -4.99
N SER A 529 13.51 -4.16 -4.62
CA SER A 529 14.29 -3.11 -5.28
C SER A 529 14.86 -3.61 -6.60
N SER A 530 14.85 -2.78 -7.65
CA SER A 530 15.52 -3.05 -8.94
C SER A 530 16.68 -2.08 -9.20
N THR A 531 17.31 -1.59 -8.13
CA THR A 531 18.32 -0.52 -8.14
C THR A 531 19.68 -1.03 -8.61
N ASN A 532 20.50 -0.13 -9.14
CA ASN A 532 21.86 -0.46 -9.55
C ASN A 532 22.83 0.07 -8.49
N ASP A 533 23.18 -0.78 -7.54
CA ASP A 533 23.92 -0.36 -6.36
C ASP A 533 25.43 -0.57 -6.52
N THR A 534 26.22 0.27 -5.86
CA THR A 534 27.69 0.22 -5.92
C THR A 534 28.28 0.08 -4.52
N VAL A 535 29.14 -0.92 -4.34
CA VAL A 535 29.94 -1.11 -3.12
C VAL A 535 31.42 -1.16 -3.48
N ILE A 536 32.21 -0.34 -2.80
CA ILE A 536 33.67 -0.36 -2.85
C ILE A 536 34.15 -0.65 -1.43
N GLY A 537 34.80 -1.79 -1.25
CA GLY A 537 35.36 -2.25 0.01
C GLY A 537 36.70 -1.58 0.37
N SER A 538 37.17 -1.95 1.55
CA SER A 538 38.34 -1.40 2.24
C SER A 538 39.60 -2.22 1.97
N ASP A 539 40.65 -2.00 2.75
CA ASP A 539 41.87 -2.82 2.71
C ASP A 539 41.86 -3.95 3.78
N GLY A 540 40.73 -4.17 4.47
CA GLY A 540 40.56 -5.27 5.43
C GLY A 540 39.42 -6.20 5.04
N SER A 541 39.17 -7.22 5.86
CA SER A 541 38.05 -8.14 5.65
C SER A 541 36.73 -7.38 5.64
N ASP A 542 35.94 -7.56 4.59
CA ASP A 542 34.63 -6.94 4.43
C ASP A 542 33.53 -7.97 4.16
N GLU A 543 32.31 -7.63 4.57
CA GLU A 543 31.12 -8.44 4.34
C GLU A 543 30.11 -7.64 3.49
N VAL A 544 29.61 -8.22 2.41
CA VAL A 544 28.59 -7.59 1.55
C VAL A 544 27.39 -8.51 1.39
N ILE A 545 26.19 -8.01 1.67
CA ILE A 545 24.93 -8.76 1.54
C ILE A 545 24.10 -8.15 0.42
N LEU A 546 23.94 -8.92 -0.66
CA LEU A 546 23.11 -8.59 -1.82
C LEU A 546 21.69 -9.12 -1.58
N ASN A 547 20.72 -8.20 -1.43
CA ASN A 547 19.32 -8.54 -1.18
C ASN A 547 18.35 -8.02 -2.27
N GLY A 548 18.80 -7.20 -3.22
CA GLY A 548 17.97 -6.56 -4.23
C GLY A 548 18.04 -7.23 -5.60
N LEU A 549 17.12 -6.86 -6.50
CA LEU A 549 17.29 -7.05 -7.94
C LEU A 549 18.04 -5.82 -8.48
N GLY A 550 18.73 -5.94 -9.62
CA GLY A 550 19.53 -4.81 -10.08
C GLY A 550 20.58 -5.16 -11.12
N THR A 551 21.35 -4.14 -11.49
CA THR A 551 22.70 -4.28 -12.05
C THR A 551 23.68 -3.71 -11.05
N ASP A 552 24.16 -4.57 -10.16
CA ASP A 552 24.99 -4.21 -9.02
C ASP A 552 26.49 -4.29 -9.35
N SER A 553 27.28 -3.48 -8.67
CA SER A 553 28.73 -3.42 -8.80
C SER A 553 29.37 -3.48 -7.42
N VAL A 554 29.91 -4.65 -7.06
CA VAL A 554 30.65 -4.86 -5.80
C VAL A 554 32.11 -5.11 -6.12
N ASN A 555 32.99 -4.35 -5.47
CA ASN A 555 34.41 -4.64 -5.35
C ASN A 555 34.74 -4.66 -3.87
N THR A 556 35.22 -5.78 -3.31
CA THR A 556 35.47 -5.90 -1.87
C THR A 556 36.85 -5.40 -1.44
N GLY A 557 37.77 -5.14 -2.38
CA GLY A 557 39.04 -4.48 -2.09
C GLY A 557 40.19 -5.44 -1.76
N LEU A 558 40.98 -5.13 -0.74
CA LEU A 558 42.01 -6.04 -0.23
C LEU A 558 41.49 -6.67 1.06
N GLY A 559 41.75 -7.95 1.31
CA GLY A 559 41.28 -8.55 2.55
C GLY A 559 40.99 -10.02 2.41
N ALA A 560 40.30 -10.56 3.40
CA ALA A 560 39.63 -11.84 3.25
C ALA A 560 38.15 -11.56 3.40
N ASP A 561 37.47 -11.44 2.26
CA ASP A 561 36.15 -10.84 2.17
C ASP A 561 35.07 -11.91 2.01
N THR A 562 33.83 -11.55 2.31
CA THR A 562 32.68 -12.43 2.13
C THR A 562 31.52 -11.70 1.47
N VAL A 563 31.06 -12.21 0.34
CA VAL A 563 29.86 -11.71 -0.36
C VAL A 563 28.74 -12.73 -0.22
N PHE A 564 27.59 -12.34 0.30
CA PHE A 564 26.38 -13.14 0.37
C PHE A 564 25.41 -12.72 -0.73
N ALA A 565 24.92 -13.70 -1.48
CA ALA A 565 23.94 -13.48 -2.54
C ALA A 565 22.90 -14.60 -2.57
N THR A 566 21.65 -14.26 -2.87
CA THR A 566 20.66 -15.29 -3.25
C THR A 566 20.68 -15.51 -4.76
N LEU A 567 20.44 -16.75 -5.18
CA LEU A 567 20.46 -17.11 -6.61
C LEU A 567 19.38 -16.42 -7.45
N ALA A 568 18.27 -16.02 -6.83
CA ALA A 568 17.18 -15.32 -7.50
C ALA A 568 17.52 -13.85 -7.82
N GLN A 569 18.54 -13.31 -7.16
CA GLN A 569 18.93 -11.90 -7.23
C GLN A 569 20.13 -11.64 -8.14
N LEU A 570 20.93 -12.67 -8.45
CA LEU A 570 22.06 -12.54 -9.36
C LEU A 570 21.64 -12.65 -10.84
N SER A 571 22.02 -11.66 -11.63
CA SER A 571 21.84 -11.56 -13.07
C SER A 571 23.19 -11.58 -13.82
N ALA A 572 23.14 -11.66 -15.16
CA ALA A 572 24.35 -11.53 -15.98
C ALA A 572 24.92 -10.10 -16.04
N ALA A 573 24.17 -9.12 -15.54
CA ALA A 573 24.56 -7.72 -15.60
C ALA A 573 25.48 -7.36 -14.42
N ASP A 574 25.31 -8.03 -13.27
CA ASP A 574 26.02 -7.79 -12.03
C ASP A 574 27.52 -8.01 -12.15
N THR A 575 28.30 -7.21 -11.41
CA THR A 575 29.75 -7.28 -11.35
C THR A 575 30.15 -7.48 -9.91
N LEU A 576 30.77 -8.62 -9.60
CA LEU A 576 31.27 -8.93 -8.26
C LEU A 576 32.76 -9.21 -8.35
N ASP A 577 33.56 -8.45 -7.62
CA ASP A 577 35.00 -8.60 -7.57
C ASP A 577 35.45 -8.79 -6.12
N GLY A 578 35.91 -10.00 -5.80
CA GLY A 578 36.48 -10.32 -4.49
C GLY A 578 37.84 -9.63 -4.25
N GLY A 579 38.45 -9.05 -5.29
CA GLY A 579 39.66 -8.27 -5.13
C GLY A 579 40.89 -9.13 -4.81
N SER A 580 41.67 -8.73 -3.81
CA SER A 580 42.90 -9.42 -3.43
C SER A 580 42.83 -10.03 -2.03
N GLY A 581 42.91 -11.35 -1.97
CA GLY A 581 43.27 -12.06 -0.76
C GLY A 581 42.70 -13.46 -0.77
N THR A 582 41.85 -13.80 0.19
CA THR A 582 41.15 -15.09 0.18
C THR A 582 39.69 -14.85 0.41
N ASP A 583 38.96 -14.76 -0.69
CA ASP A 583 37.65 -14.16 -0.71
C ASP A 583 36.57 -15.23 -0.94
N THR A 584 35.43 -15.05 -0.29
CA THR A 584 34.35 -16.05 -0.23
C THR A 584 33.06 -15.52 -0.83
N LEU A 585 32.56 -16.16 -1.88
CA LEU A 585 31.20 -15.96 -2.37
C LEU A 585 30.27 -17.01 -1.76
N VAL A 586 29.27 -16.56 -1.02
CA VAL A 586 28.25 -17.39 -0.37
C VAL A 586 26.95 -17.30 -1.16
N LEU A 587 26.50 -18.43 -1.67
CA LEU A 587 25.25 -18.53 -2.42
C LEU A 587 24.16 -19.23 -1.58
N THR A 588 22.98 -18.62 -1.56
CA THR A 588 21.79 -19.06 -0.81
C THR A 588 20.55 -19.13 -1.72
N GLY A 589 19.47 -19.78 -1.25
CA GLY A 589 18.21 -19.93 -1.99
C GLY A 589 18.13 -21.16 -2.92
N GLY A 590 16.92 -21.46 -3.42
CA GLY A 590 16.66 -22.60 -4.31
C GLY A 590 16.44 -22.22 -5.78
N GLY A 591 16.87 -23.07 -6.72
CA GLY A 591 16.71 -22.84 -8.17
C GLY A 591 17.82 -23.44 -9.04
N THR A 592 17.66 -23.31 -10.37
CA THR A 592 18.69 -23.71 -11.35
C THR A 592 19.72 -22.60 -11.50
N VAL A 593 20.95 -22.85 -11.06
CA VAL A 593 22.10 -21.97 -11.32
C VAL A 593 22.52 -22.14 -12.79
N ASN A 594 22.23 -21.15 -13.64
CA ASN A 594 22.73 -21.10 -15.02
C ASN A 594 23.85 -20.08 -15.11
N LEU A 595 25.09 -20.56 -15.17
CA LEU A 595 26.30 -19.76 -14.95
C LEU A 595 26.81 -19.00 -16.16
N GLY A 596 26.03 -18.89 -17.23
CA GLY A 596 26.28 -17.88 -18.26
C GLY A 596 26.25 -16.44 -17.70
N THR A 597 25.75 -16.26 -16.47
CA THR A 597 25.66 -14.99 -15.72
C THR A 597 26.95 -14.58 -14.99
N PHE A 598 27.95 -15.47 -14.81
CA PHE A 598 29.13 -15.18 -13.97
C PHE A 598 30.36 -14.67 -14.74
N SER A 599 30.17 -14.16 -15.96
CA SER A 599 31.28 -13.59 -16.75
C SER A 599 31.96 -12.38 -16.10
N LYS A 600 31.30 -11.76 -15.12
CA LYS A 600 31.76 -10.59 -14.38
C LYS A 600 31.92 -10.84 -12.87
N VAL A 601 31.96 -12.11 -12.48
CA VAL A 601 32.33 -12.50 -11.11
C VAL A 601 33.80 -12.89 -11.12
N THR A 602 34.62 -12.12 -10.42
CA THR A 602 36.07 -12.26 -10.36
C THR A 602 36.54 -12.24 -8.92
N GLY A 603 37.77 -12.67 -8.65
CA GLY A 603 38.36 -12.39 -7.34
C GLY A 603 38.03 -13.36 -6.21
N PHE A 604 37.36 -14.50 -6.44
CA PHE A 604 36.89 -15.37 -5.34
C PHE A 604 37.61 -16.73 -5.30
N GLU A 605 38.33 -17.00 -4.21
CA GLU A 605 38.99 -18.28 -3.96
C GLU A 605 38.05 -19.34 -3.35
N VAL A 606 36.98 -18.91 -2.67
CA VAL A 606 36.01 -19.81 -2.04
C VAL A 606 34.62 -19.51 -2.58
N VAL A 607 33.94 -20.56 -3.05
CA VAL A 607 32.50 -20.49 -3.31
C VAL A 607 31.81 -21.45 -2.37
N ARG A 608 31.00 -20.90 -1.47
CA ARG A 608 30.25 -21.64 -0.47
C ARG A 608 28.78 -21.67 -0.83
N ILE A 609 28.22 -22.86 -0.88
CA ILE A 609 26.78 -23.07 -1.02
C ILE A 609 26.23 -23.37 0.37
N ALA A 610 25.32 -22.53 0.86
CA ALA A 610 24.89 -22.58 2.27
C ALA A 610 23.52 -23.25 2.50
N ASP A 611 22.77 -23.63 1.45
CA ASP A 611 21.39 -24.13 1.58
C ASP A 611 21.02 -25.33 0.68
N ASN A 612 19.99 -26.09 1.13
CA ASN A 612 19.47 -27.33 0.51
C ASN A 612 18.71 -27.14 -0.83
N GLY A 613 18.61 -25.92 -1.36
CA GLY A 613 17.69 -25.55 -2.45
C GLY A 613 18.14 -25.92 -3.88
N LEU A 614 19.31 -26.53 -4.06
CA LEU A 614 19.83 -26.89 -5.39
C LEU A 614 19.07 -28.07 -6.00
N SER A 615 18.06 -27.77 -6.79
CA SER A 615 17.45 -28.72 -7.72
C SER A 615 18.30 -28.80 -9.00
N SER A 616 19.31 -29.68 -9.01
CA SER A 616 20.10 -30.07 -10.18
C SER A 616 20.66 -28.89 -11.01
N ALA A 617 21.75 -28.28 -10.56
CA ALA A 617 22.44 -27.25 -11.32
C ALA A 617 23.91 -27.61 -11.58
N GLY A 618 24.40 -27.22 -12.74
CA GLY A 618 25.81 -27.35 -13.13
C GLY A 618 26.61 -26.13 -12.69
N LEU A 619 27.80 -26.32 -12.09
CA LEU A 619 28.75 -25.27 -11.76
C LEU A 619 29.91 -25.20 -12.78
N THR A 620 29.90 -24.25 -13.72
CA THR A 620 30.99 -23.99 -14.68
C THR A 620 31.93 -22.92 -14.13
N LEU A 621 33.21 -23.26 -13.93
CA LEU A 621 34.23 -22.29 -13.53
C LEU A 621 34.94 -21.67 -14.74
N SER A 622 35.35 -20.41 -14.61
CA SER A 622 36.19 -19.72 -15.60
C SER A 622 37.49 -19.22 -14.97
N ASN A 623 38.51 -18.94 -15.78
CA ASN A 623 39.74 -18.30 -15.30
C ASN A 623 39.50 -16.93 -14.63
N ALA A 624 38.35 -16.28 -14.88
CA ALA A 624 38.03 -15.01 -14.25
C ALA A 624 37.73 -15.17 -12.74
N PHE A 625 37.21 -16.33 -12.33
CA PHE A 625 37.00 -16.66 -10.91
C PHE A 625 38.30 -16.92 -10.15
N VAL A 626 39.35 -17.40 -10.82
CA VAL A 626 40.59 -17.83 -10.17
C VAL A 626 41.66 -16.78 -10.44
N THR A 627 41.93 -15.95 -9.43
CA THR A 627 42.78 -14.74 -9.49
C THR A 627 44.21 -14.96 -9.99
N SER A 628 44.69 -16.21 -10.08
CA SER A 628 45.98 -16.51 -10.70
C SER A 628 46.04 -17.90 -11.32
N ALA A 629 46.78 -18.04 -12.42
CA ALA A 629 47.08 -19.33 -13.02
C ALA A 629 47.85 -20.20 -12.01
N GLY A 630 47.21 -21.26 -11.49
CA GLY A 630 47.74 -22.08 -10.39
C GLY A 630 47.07 -21.86 -9.03
N GLY A 631 46.00 -21.06 -8.96
CA GLY A 631 45.21 -20.83 -7.75
C GLY A 631 44.44 -22.06 -7.27
N THR A 632 44.01 -22.03 -6.01
CA THR A 632 43.13 -23.04 -5.42
C THR A 632 41.74 -22.45 -5.29
N VAL A 633 40.74 -23.07 -5.92
CA VAL A 633 39.33 -22.77 -5.67
C VAL A 633 38.78 -23.82 -4.72
N THR A 634 38.20 -23.37 -3.61
CA THR A 634 37.50 -24.24 -2.69
C THR A 634 36.00 -24.11 -2.89
N LEU A 635 35.35 -25.23 -3.13
CA LEU A 635 33.90 -25.35 -3.19
C LEU A 635 33.46 -26.00 -1.89
N GLU A 636 32.72 -25.24 -1.10
CA GLU A 636 32.17 -25.73 0.15
C GLU A 636 30.67 -26.00 -0.03
N MET A 637 30.31 -27.27 0.18
CA MET A 637 28.95 -27.77 0.05
C MET A 637 28.43 -28.12 1.45
N ALA A 638 27.95 -27.12 2.17
CA ALA A 638 27.36 -27.30 3.49
C ALA A 638 25.89 -27.71 3.32
N ASN A 639 25.48 -28.82 3.96
CA ASN A 639 24.07 -29.24 4.08
C ASN A 639 23.30 -29.39 2.75
N ILE A 640 23.72 -30.27 1.82
CA ILE A 640 22.98 -30.53 0.57
C ILE A 640 22.33 -31.92 0.57
N SER A 641 21.02 -31.98 0.45
CA SER A 641 20.22 -33.21 0.29
C SER A 641 20.45 -33.85 -1.10
N ALA A 642 21.08 -35.04 -1.14
CA ALA A 642 21.10 -36.11 -2.17
C ALA A 642 21.08 -35.83 -3.70
N VAL A 643 21.07 -34.59 -4.18
CA VAL A 643 20.96 -34.23 -5.60
C VAL A 643 22.36 -34.14 -6.23
N PRO A 644 22.60 -34.77 -7.40
CA PRO A 644 23.89 -34.65 -8.09
C PRO A 644 24.11 -33.21 -8.57
N VAL A 645 25.17 -32.57 -8.07
CA VAL A 645 25.72 -31.33 -8.65
C VAL A 645 26.69 -31.72 -9.75
N THR A 646 26.50 -31.17 -10.96
CA THR A 646 27.47 -31.30 -12.05
C THR A 646 28.46 -30.15 -11.90
N PHE A 647 29.75 -30.42 -12.03
CA PHE A 647 30.77 -29.39 -12.06
C PHE A 647 31.47 -29.42 -13.42
N ASP A 648 31.77 -28.26 -13.99
CA ASP A 648 32.41 -28.10 -15.30
C ASP A 648 33.61 -27.14 -15.16
N ALA A 649 34.81 -27.72 -15.12
CA ALA A 649 36.06 -26.96 -15.08
C ALA A 649 36.69 -26.78 -16.47
N SER A 650 35.98 -27.08 -17.55
CA SER A 650 36.55 -27.10 -18.90
C SER A 650 37.07 -25.75 -19.38
N ALA A 651 36.56 -24.65 -18.80
CA ALA A 651 37.02 -23.29 -19.09
C ALA A 651 38.17 -22.81 -18.18
N LEU A 652 38.69 -23.66 -17.28
CA LEU A 652 39.92 -23.40 -16.52
C LEU A 652 41.16 -23.77 -17.33
N THR A 653 42.12 -22.86 -17.38
CA THR A 653 43.44 -23.05 -17.98
C THR A 653 44.54 -22.90 -16.93
N GLY A 654 45.61 -23.70 -17.03
CA GLY A 654 46.72 -23.71 -16.05
C GLY A 654 46.63 -24.85 -15.02
N SER A 655 47.40 -24.75 -13.93
CA SER A 655 47.47 -25.78 -12.86
C SER A 655 46.54 -25.49 -11.68
N ASN A 656 45.27 -25.16 -11.94
CA ASN A 656 44.33 -24.81 -10.88
C ASN A 656 43.93 -26.04 -10.07
N ARG A 657 43.75 -25.86 -8.75
CA ARG A 657 43.30 -26.92 -7.84
C ARG A 657 41.89 -26.64 -7.38
N VAL A 658 40.96 -27.55 -7.66
CA VAL A 658 39.60 -27.49 -7.13
C VAL A 658 39.50 -28.43 -5.93
N ILE A 659 39.14 -27.90 -4.77
CA ILE A 659 38.88 -28.68 -3.56
C ILE A 659 37.39 -28.67 -3.31
N MET A 660 36.77 -29.85 -3.22
CA MET A 660 35.36 -29.97 -2.87
C MET A 660 35.25 -30.55 -1.47
N THR A 661 34.47 -29.90 -0.61
CA THR A 661 34.20 -30.37 0.75
C THR A 661 32.70 -30.45 0.97
N GLY A 662 32.20 -31.59 1.47
CA GLY A 662 30.75 -31.80 1.66
C GLY A 662 30.39 -33.22 2.07
N ALA A 663 29.18 -33.40 2.61
CA ALA A 663 28.69 -34.68 3.13
C ALA A 663 28.00 -35.59 2.07
N SER A 664 27.78 -35.09 0.85
CA SER A 664 26.98 -35.74 -0.21
C SER A 664 27.82 -36.12 -1.45
N PRO A 665 27.41 -37.14 -2.24
CA PRO A 665 28.14 -37.56 -3.44
C PRO A 665 28.11 -36.51 -4.55
N VAL A 666 29.26 -36.20 -5.16
CA VAL A 666 29.41 -35.20 -6.23
C VAL A 666 29.75 -35.88 -7.57
N ARG A 667 29.19 -35.40 -8.69
CA ARG A 667 29.58 -35.81 -10.05
C ARG A 667 30.39 -34.69 -10.72
N VAL A 668 31.66 -34.97 -10.99
CA VAL A 668 32.57 -34.02 -11.64
C VAL A 668 32.63 -34.31 -13.13
N GLY A 669 32.28 -33.33 -13.98
CA GLY A 669 32.64 -33.29 -15.39
C GLY A 669 33.96 -32.52 -15.54
N ILE A 670 34.97 -33.16 -16.12
CA ILE A 670 36.27 -32.52 -16.39
C ILE A 670 36.42 -32.39 -17.90
#